data_AF-A0A4Q0SX53-F1
#
_entry.id   AF-A0A4Q0SX53-F1
#
_cell.length_a   1.000
_cell.length_b   1.000
_cell.length_c   1.000
_cell.angle_alpha   90.00
_cell.angle_beta   90.00
_cell.angle_gamma   90.00
#
_symmetry.space_group_name_H-M   'P 1'
#
loop_
_entity.id
_entity.type
_entity.pdbx_description
1 polymer ?
#
loop_
_entity_poly.entity_id
_entity_poly.type
_entity_poly.pdbx_seq_one_letter_code
_entity_poly.pdbx_strand_id
1 'polypeptide(L)'
;MAEVYVRHPISAILGTALPICTLCVIVDLQSKPISFEADNIRPLEAIGTDRTDFATTQAPLFSFQAQVVAKRDSLMSRIHSSRDWILRRPPHYDRAPRRAAVSSRLAFAFLSLFFLSVGFQGQSFAAPTSASADTITSAGRLHELPASEAVNRKVHLIGTVSYYDPNEAVMFFQDSTGGVFVNSDHIYPVRTGDLVEVDGFANPSFRSEVASGATIRLLGHGQTFRAPESQYADLAMGRGDCRLVTVHGIVRAQDIEQHQNALSAHLDVMMSGGEIQVYLDPSFGYQFKSLLDATVEITGVAGGTFDAKNQLTGIVLYVPGPSSLRVLQKPGVNLENLPLTDIDEVFRFRSVEDRSVRVRVRGALTFYKKGDSAVLEQGGKSIYIQTRQTDDFNLGDVVDAFGFASDREYAPSLREGSLVRVGQTEEIKPRAVTYEQAASGDYSDNLISVEGTVISQLRGPFSETLVVDVDGHLVNAKVEGRDTLPGFQQQSRVRLTGICRILPLGPWRKASLFHLDLRRPSDVVLIASPPWWTVRHLLETVMALLALAVIIATWAILLRRRLVVQTSRIKRSMIVARERSRILEKISSNQPPDAVLSAICNSIKTLLPGVECSYLLDGMNVSEGDLRQTSRQSNPSRLFEIALTGDGKDTVGNITVEARPGYVPSEDRHEVYEMLSETATLAIRQSLLHQALVHHSTHDALTELPNRRLCEMRLSAAFDDVALHGSGLALIYIDVDEFKEVNDQYGHRMGDLYLKQISQRLLAAKRSSDMLARIGGDEFLVIVPLEASSEDAEGVCERLKTCFEEAFSIEGRIITGSASFGLAKYPEDGFSAEALKRSADHAMYGAKRSRSGPTLVRG
;
A
#
# COMPACT_ATOMS: atom_id res chain seq x y z
N MET A 1 -26.56 43.10 31.72
CA MET A 1 -27.16 44.33 31.17
C MET A 1 -26.16 44.92 30.19
N ALA A 2 -26.48 45.32 28.96
CA ALA A 2 -27.73 45.19 28.21
C ALA A 2 -27.40 45.08 26.71
N GLU A 3 -28.31 44.51 25.91
CA GLU A 3 -28.20 44.51 24.45
C GLU A 3 -28.44 45.91 23.87
N VAL A 4 -27.80 46.23 22.74
CA VAL A 4 -28.33 47.23 21.79
C VAL A 4 -28.16 46.72 20.35
N TYR A 5 -29.31 46.48 19.71
CA TYR A 5 -29.45 46.23 18.28
C TYR A 5 -29.23 47.51 17.46
N VAL A 6 -28.56 47.42 16.31
CA VAL A 6 -28.82 48.30 15.15
C VAL A 6 -28.86 47.45 13.87
N ARG A 7 -29.70 47.84 12.91
CA ARG A 7 -30.18 47.03 11.78
C ARG A 7 -30.01 47.81 10.46
N HIS A 8 -29.92 47.09 9.34
CA HIS A 8 -30.31 47.52 7.97
C HIS A 8 -29.34 48.43 7.17
N PRO A 9 -29.50 48.56 5.82
CA PRO A 9 -29.26 47.49 4.82
C PRO A 9 -28.56 48.02 3.52
N ILE A 10 -28.55 47.25 2.41
CA ILE A 10 -28.82 47.63 0.98
C ILE A 10 -28.05 46.79 -0.08
N SER A 11 -28.82 45.93 -0.74
CA SER A 11 -28.83 45.43 -2.15
C SER A 11 -27.59 45.17 -3.04
N ALA A 12 -27.63 43.99 -3.67
CA ALA A 12 -27.38 43.69 -5.11
C ALA A 12 -25.94 43.84 -5.66
N ILE A 13 -25.45 42.97 -6.56
CA ILE A 13 -25.93 42.71 -7.94
C ILE A 13 -25.40 41.33 -8.45
N LEU A 14 -26.19 40.64 -9.30
CA LEU A 14 -25.86 39.46 -10.16
C LEU A 14 -25.27 38.18 -9.48
N GLY A 15 -25.82 36.97 -9.67
CA GLY A 15 -27.02 36.54 -10.39
C GLY A 15 -26.80 35.72 -11.66
N THR A 16 -26.31 34.47 -11.53
CA THR A 16 -26.66 33.32 -12.40
C THR A 16 -26.53 32.02 -11.60
N ALA A 17 -27.32 31.00 -11.95
CA ALA A 17 -27.54 29.82 -11.12
C ALA A 17 -27.32 28.51 -11.89
N LEU A 18 -26.90 27.47 -11.17
CA LEU A 18 -27.34 26.07 -11.33
C LEU A 18 -26.91 25.26 -10.08
N PRO A 19 -27.73 24.33 -9.56
CA PRO A 19 -27.52 23.75 -8.23
C PRO A 19 -26.87 22.36 -8.26
N ILE A 20 -26.11 22.03 -7.21
CA ILE A 20 -25.78 20.66 -6.84
C ILE A 20 -26.33 20.43 -5.43
N CYS A 21 -27.12 19.36 -5.28
CA CYS A 21 -27.86 19.08 -4.05
C CYS A 21 -26.94 18.67 -2.89
N THR A 22 -27.04 19.38 -1.77
CA THR A 22 -26.50 18.95 -0.47
C THR A 22 -27.60 18.19 0.27
N LEU A 23 -27.40 16.89 0.53
CA LEU A 23 -28.28 16.14 1.43
C LEU A 23 -27.74 16.26 2.86
N CYS A 24 -28.46 17.01 3.70
CA CYS A 24 -28.17 17.10 5.12
C CYS A 24 -28.81 15.89 5.84
N VAL A 25 -28.06 15.22 6.73
CA VAL A 25 -28.63 14.31 7.73
C VAL A 25 -28.18 14.79 9.10
N ILE A 26 -29.14 15.30 9.87
CA ILE A 26 -28.99 15.62 11.28
C ILE A 26 -29.34 14.37 12.07
N VAL A 27 -28.47 13.96 13.00
CA VAL A 27 -28.87 13.15 14.15
C VAL A 27 -28.30 13.81 15.40
N ASP A 28 -29.16 14.52 16.10
CA ASP A 28 -28.98 14.93 17.50
C ASP A 28 -29.29 13.73 18.40
N LEU A 29 -28.50 13.51 19.45
CA LEU A 29 -28.89 12.67 20.58
C LEU A 29 -28.11 13.05 21.85
N GLN A 30 -28.85 13.13 22.95
CA GLN A 30 -28.49 13.89 24.15
C GLN A 30 -27.61 13.13 25.15
N SER A 31 -26.95 13.90 26.01
CA SER A 31 -26.19 13.42 27.16
C SER A 31 -27.08 13.12 28.38
N LYS A 32 -26.72 12.06 29.13
CA LYS A 32 -26.85 12.01 30.61
C LYS A 32 -25.90 10.95 31.20
N PRO A 33 -25.40 11.11 32.44
CA PRO A 33 -24.31 10.31 32.99
C PRO A 33 -24.79 9.14 33.85
N ILE A 34 -23.93 8.13 34.04
CA ILE A 34 -24.02 7.18 35.14
C ILE A 34 -22.63 7.07 35.78
N SER A 35 -22.56 7.40 37.07
CA SER A 35 -21.45 7.15 37.98
C SER A 35 -21.71 5.89 38.80
N PHE A 36 -20.68 5.11 39.14
CA PHE A 36 -20.59 4.47 40.47
C PHE A 36 -19.12 4.14 40.82
N GLU A 37 -18.83 4.16 42.12
CA GLU A 37 -17.49 4.08 42.71
C GLU A 37 -16.96 2.65 42.91
N ALA A 38 -15.72 2.58 43.40
CA ALA A 38 -14.94 1.37 43.65
C ALA A 38 -15.49 0.48 44.79
N ASP A 39 -15.03 -0.78 44.87
CA ASP A 39 -14.03 -1.13 45.89
C ASP A 39 -13.42 -2.55 45.76
N ASN A 40 -12.26 -2.76 46.43
CA ASN A 40 -11.75 -4.03 47.01
C ASN A 40 -11.48 -5.27 46.09
N ILE A 41 -10.25 -5.81 45.94
CA ILE A 41 -9.33 -6.35 46.97
C ILE A 41 -7.91 -6.65 46.40
N ARG A 42 -6.95 -6.91 47.32
CA ARG A 42 -5.47 -6.99 47.17
C ARG A 42 -4.87 -8.29 46.57
N PRO A 43 -3.54 -8.30 46.25
CA PRO A 43 -2.85 -9.40 45.56
C PRO A 43 -2.10 -10.39 46.48
N LEU A 44 -1.66 -11.52 45.91
CA LEU A 44 -0.52 -12.35 46.34
C LEU A 44 0.26 -12.77 45.08
N GLU A 45 1.57 -12.55 44.96
CA GLU A 45 2.74 -13.12 45.67
C GLU A 45 3.32 -14.38 44.99
N ALA A 46 4.64 -14.52 45.07
CA ALA A 46 5.44 -15.39 44.23
C ALA A 46 5.71 -16.77 44.86
N ILE A 47 5.73 -17.82 44.04
CA ILE A 47 6.44 -19.07 44.33
C ILE A 47 7.17 -19.50 43.05
N GLY A 48 8.46 -19.80 43.18
CA GLY A 48 9.24 -20.45 42.13
C GLY A 48 9.74 -21.81 42.61
N THR A 49 9.74 -22.82 41.73
CA THR A 49 10.46 -24.08 41.92
C THR A 49 10.94 -24.63 40.58
N ASP A 50 12.23 -24.42 40.33
CA ASP A 50 13.26 -25.34 39.82
C ASP A 50 12.90 -26.63 39.03
N ARG A 51 13.86 -26.97 38.13
CA ARG A 51 14.32 -28.29 37.62
C ARG A 51 13.85 -28.95 36.30
N THR A 52 14.92 -29.33 35.57
CA THR A 52 15.20 -30.54 34.77
C THR A 52 14.68 -30.69 33.33
N ASP A 53 15.61 -30.45 32.41
CA ASP A 53 16.16 -31.41 31.44
C ASP A 53 15.24 -32.29 30.58
N PHE A 54 15.28 -32.02 29.26
CA PHE A 54 15.38 -33.08 28.25
C PHE A 54 16.19 -32.59 27.02
N ALA A 55 17.43 -33.08 26.89
CA ALA A 55 18.04 -33.30 25.57
C ALA A 55 17.43 -34.60 25.00
N THR A 56 17.37 -34.92 23.70
CA THR A 56 18.27 -34.71 22.55
C THR A 56 17.40 -35.02 21.30
N THR A 57 17.64 -34.54 20.06
CA THR A 57 18.52 -35.22 19.08
C THR A 57 18.77 -34.40 17.80
N GLN A 58 20.04 -34.37 17.40
CA GLN A 58 20.57 -34.51 16.02
C GLN A 58 20.20 -33.48 14.92
N ALA A 59 21.19 -32.62 14.67
CA ALA A 59 21.55 -32.05 13.36
C ALA A 59 22.28 -33.13 12.48
N PRO A 60 23.02 -32.84 11.39
CA PRO A 60 23.28 -31.56 10.71
C PRO A 60 23.25 -31.60 9.16
N LEU A 61 23.43 -30.42 8.54
CA LEU A 61 24.15 -30.33 7.27
C LEU A 61 25.11 -29.14 7.27
N PHE A 62 26.40 -29.47 7.16
CA PHE A 62 27.58 -28.63 6.96
C PHE A 62 27.45 -27.75 5.70
N SER A 63 28.25 -26.71 5.43
CA SER A 63 29.12 -25.80 6.20
C SER A 63 29.86 -24.93 5.18
N PHE A 64 30.20 -23.66 5.48
CA PHE A 64 31.48 -23.11 4.98
C PHE A 64 32.00 -21.95 5.86
N GLN A 65 32.83 -22.35 6.82
CA GLN A 65 33.91 -21.62 7.53
C GLN A 65 33.81 -20.10 7.74
N ALA A 66 33.71 -19.74 9.02
CA ALA A 66 34.47 -18.62 9.57
C ALA A 66 35.80 -19.16 10.15
N GLN A 67 36.94 -18.56 9.79
CA GLN A 67 38.16 -18.45 10.63
C GLN A 67 39.28 -17.68 9.90
N VAL A 68 39.45 -16.39 10.20
CA VAL A 68 40.77 -15.78 10.47
C VAL A 68 40.55 -14.68 11.52
N VAL A 69 40.90 -14.98 12.76
CA VAL A 69 41.31 -13.96 13.74
C VAL A 69 42.81 -13.72 13.55
N ALA A 70 43.26 -12.51 13.86
CA ALA A 70 44.61 -11.96 13.68
C ALA A 70 44.92 -11.38 12.28
N LYS A 71 45.62 -10.23 12.32
CA LYS A 71 46.27 -9.52 11.21
C LYS A 71 45.40 -8.64 10.30
N ARG A 72 44.77 -7.61 10.89
CA ARG A 72 44.66 -6.29 10.21
C ARG A 72 44.85 -5.06 11.12
N ASP A 73 45.65 -5.20 12.18
CA ASP A 73 46.34 -4.05 12.80
C ASP A 73 47.47 -3.58 11.89
N SER A 74 47.11 -2.82 10.85
CA SER A 74 48.00 -1.93 10.07
C SER A 74 47.20 -1.34 8.90
N LEU A 75 46.59 -0.16 9.11
CA LEU A 75 46.46 0.97 8.16
C LEU A 75 45.57 2.12 8.73
N MET A 76 45.70 2.46 10.01
CA MET A 76 45.04 3.64 10.61
C MET A 76 46.05 4.47 11.40
N SER A 77 46.93 5.17 10.68
CA SER A 77 47.83 6.19 11.24
C SER A 77 48.38 7.05 10.10
N ARG A 78 47.66 8.13 9.76
CA ARG A 78 48.22 9.27 9.00
C ARG A 78 47.30 10.49 9.03
N ILE A 79 47.73 11.49 9.80
CA ILE A 79 47.40 12.93 9.68
C ILE A 79 45.93 13.29 10.00
N HIS A 80 45.71 14.03 11.10
CA HIS A 80 44.92 15.28 11.16
C HIS A 80 44.92 15.88 12.58
N SER A 81 46.03 16.58 12.92
CA SER A 81 46.25 17.56 14.00
C SER A 81 47.75 17.86 13.99
N SER A 82 48.30 19.05 14.24
CA SER A 82 47.73 20.37 14.53
C SER A 82 48.38 21.38 13.56
N ARG A 83 47.62 22.21 12.84
CA ARG A 83 48.20 23.12 11.83
C ARG A 83 47.43 24.42 11.58
N ASP A 84 46.62 24.84 12.55
CA ASP A 84 45.50 25.78 12.30
C ASP A 84 45.44 26.99 13.25
N TRP A 85 46.50 27.29 14.03
CA TRP A 85 46.52 28.43 14.95
C TRP A 85 47.53 29.55 14.63
N ILE A 86 48.43 29.35 13.66
CA ILE A 86 49.31 30.41 13.13
C ILE A 86 49.30 30.29 11.60
N LEU A 87 48.81 31.33 10.91
CA LEU A 87 48.58 31.48 9.45
C LEU A 87 47.31 30.83 8.85
N ARG A 88 46.26 31.64 8.65
CA ARG A 88 45.25 31.42 7.59
C ARG A 88 45.07 32.65 6.69
N ARG A 89 45.44 32.52 5.42
CA ARG A 89 44.89 33.35 4.32
C ARG A 89 43.58 32.72 3.80
N PRO A 90 42.62 33.50 3.30
CA PRO A 90 41.39 32.96 2.73
C PRO A 90 41.64 32.29 1.35
N PRO A 91 40.89 31.24 0.98
CA PRO A 91 40.96 30.65 -0.34
C PRO A 91 40.27 31.53 -1.40
N HIS A 92 40.91 31.69 -2.56
CA HIS A 92 40.28 32.32 -3.73
C HIS A 92 39.09 31.47 -4.20
N TYR A 93 37.89 32.05 -4.17
CA TYR A 93 36.68 31.45 -4.72
C TYR A 93 36.49 31.96 -6.14
N ASP A 94 36.87 31.17 -7.14
CA ASP A 94 36.67 31.50 -8.55
C ASP A 94 35.94 30.37 -9.28
N ARG A 95 34.62 30.54 -9.43
CA ARG A 95 33.75 29.77 -10.35
C ARG A 95 32.38 30.41 -10.49
N ALA A 96 32.23 31.20 -11.55
CA ALA A 96 30.93 31.67 -12.06
C ALA A 96 30.05 30.49 -12.55
N PRO A 97 28.71 30.65 -12.62
CA PRO A 97 27.79 29.53 -12.71
C PRO A 97 27.62 28.94 -14.13
N ARG A 98 27.47 27.61 -14.20
CA ARG A 98 26.95 26.95 -15.40
C ARG A 98 25.45 27.23 -15.55
N ARG A 99 25.06 28.07 -16.51
CA ARG A 99 23.72 28.02 -17.14
C ARG A 99 23.81 27.33 -18.49
N ALA A 100 22.73 26.67 -18.88
CA ALA A 100 22.65 25.86 -20.08
C ALA A 100 22.77 26.70 -21.36
N ALA A 101 23.46 26.15 -22.37
CA ALA A 101 23.45 26.65 -23.73
C ALA A 101 22.61 25.70 -24.61
N VAL A 102 21.50 26.22 -25.14
CA VAL A 102 20.71 25.55 -26.18
C VAL A 102 21.04 26.20 -27.52
N SER A 103 21.42 25.36 -28.48
CA SER A 103 21.38 25.59 -29.94
C SER A 103 22.32 26.60 -30.63
N SER A 104 22.69 26.16 -31.84
CA SER A 104 22.92 26.92 -33.08
C SER A 104 24.26 27.62 -33.36
N ARG A 105 25.05 26.91 -34.19
CA ARG A 105 25.49 27.28 -35.56
C ARG A 105 26.49 28.44 -35.80
N LEU A 106 27.38 28.10 -36.73
CA LEU A 106 28.08 28.91 -37.74
C LEU A 106 29.40 29.61 -37.37
N ALA A 107 30.35 29.36 -38.27
CA ALA A 107 31.77 29.65 -38.21
C ALA A 107 32.16 30.95 -38.95
N PHE A 108 33.48 31.21 -38.95
CA PHE A 108 34.32 31.92 -39.93
C PHE A 108 34.77 33.38 -39.67
N ALA A 109 36.04 33.61 -40.07
CA ALA A 109 36.77 34.86 -40.32
C ALA A 109 37.14 35.74 -39.09
N PHE A 110 38.22 36.53 -39.01
CA PHE A 110 39.59 36.60 -39.61
C PHE A 110 40.37 37.69 -38.79
N LEU A 111 41.68 37.97 -38.87
CA LEU A 111 42.80 37.62 -39.78
C LEU A 111 44.17 37.54 -39.00
N SER A 112 45.26 37.43 -39.75
CA SER A 112 46.73 37.44 -39.47
C SER A 112 47.34 38.88 -39.43
N LEU A 113 48.64 39.21 -39.34
CA LEU A 113 49.99 38.60 -39.51
C LEU A 113 50.94 39.17 -38.41
N PHE A 114 52.11 38.66 -37.98
CA PHE A 114 53.22 37.86 -38.54
C PHE A 114 54.19 38.56 -39.52
N PHE A 115 55.39 38.94 -39.06
CA PHE A 115 56.60 38.81 -39.89
C PHE A 115 57.88 38.63 -39.06
N LEU A 116 58.70 37.66 -39.50
CA LEU A 116 60.06 37.41 -39.03
C LEU A 116 61.05 38.33 -39.73
N SER A 117 62.18 38.62 -39.09
CA SER A 117 63.46 38.75 -39.80
C SER A 117 64.59 38.11 -38.98
N VAL A 118 65.53 37.47 -39.69
CA VAL A 118 66.66 36.71 -39.17
C VAL A 118 67.94 37.47 -39.49
N GLY A 119 68.96 37.46 -38.62
CA GLY A 119 70.27 37.95 -39.07
C GLY A 119 71.38 38.16 -38.04
N PHE A 120 72.12 37.09 -37.76
CA PHE A 120 73.57 37.10 -37.51
C PHE A 120 74.19 37.68 -36.21
N GLN A 121 75.46 37.32 -36.03
CA GLN A 121 76.18 37.27 -34.76
C GLN A 121 76.76 38.62 -34.31
N GLY A 122 76.84 38.79 -32.99
CA GLY A 122 77.69 39.79 -32.34
C GLY A 122 77.87 39.48 -30.86
N GLN A 123 78.98 38.83 -30.49
CA GLN A 123 79.39 38.78 -29.08
C GLN A 123 79.91 40.17 -28.67
N SER A 124 79.32 40.75 -27.63
CA SER A 124 79.94 41.81 -26.84
C SER A 124 79.57 41.61 -25.38
N PHE A 125 80.59 41.65 -24.52
CA PHE A 125 80.44 41.44 -23.08
C PHE A 125 79.60 42.57 -22.44
N ALA A 126 78.51 42.21 -21.79
CA ALA A 126 78.01 42.92 -20.63
C ALA A 126 78.21 42.00 -19.42
N ALA A 127 78.91 42.48 -18.40
CA ALA A 127 79.35 41.65 -17.27
C ALA A 127 78.15 41.07 -16.49
N PRO A 128 78.26 39.85 -15.92
CA PRO A 128 77.28 39.38 -14.96
C PRO A 128 77.33 40.30 -13.74
N THR A 129 76.25 41.04 -13.50
CA THR A 129 76.13 41.87 -12.30
C THR A 129 76.20 40.96 -11.08
N SER A 130 77.15 41.25 -10.19
CA SER A 130 77.42 40.47 -8.99
C SER A 130 76.17 40.40 -8.10
N ALA A 131 75.66 39.18 -7.92
CA ALA A 131 74.78 38.83 -6.83
C ALA A 131 75.20 37.48 -6.26
N SER A 132 76.20 37.49 -5.37
CA SER A 132 76.18 36.54 -4.27
C SER A 132 74.84 36.73 -3.57
N ALA A 133 73.96 35.74 -3.62
CA ALA A 133 72.74 35.76 -2.83
C ALA A 133 73.16 35.60 -1.37
N ASP A 134 73.35 36.75 -0.68
CA ASP A 134 73.77 36.83 0.72
C ASP A 134 73.06 35.76 1.56
N THR A 135 73.84 34.77 2.03
CA THR A 135 73.41 33.87 3.09
C THR A 135 73.20 34.72 4.34
N ILE A 136 72.04 34.59 4.98
CA ILE A 136 71.73 35.33 6.19
C ILE A 136 72.40 34.60 7.36
N THR A 137 73.35 35.28 8.01
CA THR A 137 74.19 34.75 9.09
C THR A 137 73.89 35.35 10.47
N SER A 138 72.77 36.07 10.60
CA SER A 138 72.31 36.71 11.83
C SER A 138 70.81 36.50 12.00
N ALA A 139 70.41 36.03 13.19
CA ALA A 139 69.01 35.82 13.55
C ALA A 139 68.23 37.14 13.57
N GLY A 140 68.83 38.24 14.05
CA GLY A 140 68.22 39.57 14.00
C GLY A 140 67.96 40.05 12.57
N ARG A 141 68.93 39.90 11.66
CA ARG A 141 68.76 40.25 10.23
C ARG A 141 67.71 39.36 9.54
N LEU A 142 67.57 38.10 9.95
CA LEU A 142 66.50 37.22 9.47
C LEU A 142 65.13 37.67 9.98
N HIS A 143 65.01 37.89 11.30
CA HIS A 143 63.76 38.27 11.95
C HIS A 143 63.19 39.60 11.41
N GLU A 144 64.04 40.59 11.13
CA GLU A 144 63.64 41.87 10.54
C GLU A 144 63.42 41.84 9.02
N LEU A 145 63.75 40.73 8.34
CA LEU A 145 63.64 40.63 6.88
C LEU A 145 62.17 40.68 6.42
N PRO A 146 61.80 41.55 5.47
CA PRO A 146 60.46 41.57 4.92
C PRO A 146 60.08 40.24 4.25
N ALA A 147 58.84 39.79 4.44
CA ALA A 147 58.34 38.52 3.89
C ALA A 147 58.54 38.37 2.36
N SER A 148 58.49 39.49 1.62
CA SER A 148 58.77 39.52 0.17
C SER A 148 60.23 39.22 -0.20
N GLU A 149 61.17 39.45 0.71
CA GLU A 149 62.61 39.29 0.50
C GLU A 149 63.16 37.98 1.07
N ALA A 150 62.39 37.29 1.93
CA ALA A 150 62.74 36.01 2.55
C ALA A 150 62.70 34.82 1.57
N VAL A 151 61.84 34.88 0.55
CA VAL A 151 61.65 33.77 -0.41
C VAL A 151 62.99 33.31 -1.01
N ASN A 152 63.31 32.03 -0.83
CA ASN A 152 64.54 31.37 -1.33
C ASN A 152 65.87 31.94 -0.80
N ARG A 153 65.88 32.76 0.26
CA ARG A 153 67.13 33.17 0.92
C ARG A 153 67.72 32.01 1.69
N LYS A 154 69.02 31.76 1.51
CA LYS A 154 69.77 30.82 2.35
C LYS A 154 70.02 31.41 3.73
N VAL A 155 69.99 30.56 4.74
CA VAL A 155 70.20 30.88 6.15
C VAL A 155 71.28 29.94 6.69
N HIS A 156 72.26 30.48 7.40
CA HIS A 156 73.32 29.75 8.09
C HIS A 156 73.60 30.47 9.42
N LEU A 157 72.95 30.05 10.49
CA LEU A 157 73.03 30.72 11.79
C LEU A 157 73.86 29.89 12.78
N ILE A 158 74.63 30.57 13.62
CA ILE A 158 75.35 29.96 14.75
C ILE A 158 74.95 30.71 16.02
N GLY A 159 74.41 29.99 16.99
CA GLY A 159 73.74 30.56 18.15
C GLY A 159 73.07 29.46 18.96
N THR A 160 72.23 29.84 19.92
CA THR A 160 71.76 28.92 20.96
C THR A 160 70.25 28.77 20.95
N VAL A 161 69.78 27.54 21.14
CA VAL A 161 68.36 27.21 21.28
C VAL A 161 67.85 27.83 22.59
N SER A 162 67.08 28.91 22.49
CA SER A 162 66.59 29.67 23.64
C SER A 162 65.34 29.05 24.28
N TYR A 163 64.58 28.27 23.51
CA TYR A 163 63.50 27.39 23.95
C TYR A 163 63.27 26.29 22.90
N TYR A 164 62.99 25.06 23.33
CA TYR A 164 62.53 24.01 22.42
C TYR A 164 61.56 23.04 23.10
N ASP A 165 60.36 22.92 22.53
CA ASP A 165 59.43 21.83 22.81
C ASP A 165 59.24 20.96 21.55
N PRO A 166 59.70 19.69 21.56
CA PRO A 166 59.57 18.78 20.43
C PRO A 166 58.14 18.23 20.24
N ASN A 167 57.26 18.33 21.23
CA ASN A 167 55.87 17.83 21.14
C ASN A 167 54.96 18.86 20.46
N GLU A 168 55.12 20.14 20.81
CA GLU A 168 54.38 21.26 20.21
C GLU A 168 55.05 21.83 18.94
N ALA A 169 56.23 21.31 18.56
CA ALA A 169 57.03 21.78 17.42
C ALA A 169 57.40 23.28 17.51
N VAL A 170 57.61 23.78 18.73
CA VAL A 170 57.98 25.18 19.02
C VAL A 170 59.46 25.25 19.32
N MET A 171 60.26 25.83 18.42
CA MET A 171 61.69 26.09 18.64
C MET A 171 62.00 27.57 18.43
N PHE A 172 62.70 28.16 19.40
CA PHE A 172 63.29 29.49 19.30
C PHE A 172 64.82 29.39 19.34
N PHE A 173 65.45 30.15 18.46
CA PHE A 173 66.90 30.27 18.35
C PHE A 173 67.29 31.73 18.59
N GLN A 174 68.38 31.96 19.32
CA GLN A 174 68.88 33.29 19.60
C GLN A 174 70.40 33.37 19.39
N ASP A 175 70.87 34.51 18.88
CA ASP A 175 72.28 34.86 18.77
C ASP A 175 72.57 36.22 19.45
N SER A 176 73.74 36.81 19.21
CA SER A 176 74.10 38.13 19.76
C SER A 176 73.32 39.29 19.15
N THR A 177 72.69 39.10 17.99
CA THR A 177 71.94 40.13 17.25
C THR A 177 70.45 40.10 17.59
N GLY A 178 69.83 38.92 17.65
CA GLY A 178 68.39 38.77 17.82
C GLY A 178 67.95 37.33 18.06
N GLY A 179 66.64 37.17 18.17
CA GLY A 179 65.99 35.86 18.23
C GLY A 179 65.18 35.61 16.95
N VAL A 180 64.97 34.34 16.61
CA VAL A 180 64.15 33.93 15.48
C VAL A 180 63.43 32.62 15.80
N PHE A 181 62.22 32.46 15.27
CA PHE A 181 61.52 31.18 15.30
C PHE A 181 62.14 30.20 14.30
N VAL A 182 62.17 28.92 14.67
CA VAL A 182 62.64 27.82 13.82
C VAL A 182 61.51 26.82 13.66
N ASN A 183 61.08 26.62 12.42
CA ASN A 183 59.97 25.73 12.10
C ASN A 183 60.42 24.26 12.19
N SER A 184 60.29 23.66 13.37
CA SER A 184 60.73 22.28 13.62
C SER A 184 59.70 21.24 13.16
N ASP A 185 59.74 20.90 11.88
CA ASP A 185 58.86 19.88 11.27
C ASP A 185 59.16 18.43 11.68
N HIS A 186 60.22 18.22 12.45
CA HIS A 186 60.60 16.95 13.07
C HIS A 186 61.35 17.18 14.40
N ILE A 187 61.54 16.11 15.17
CA ILE A 187 62.25 16.15 16.44
C ILE A 187 63.76 16.19 16.19
N TYR A 188 64.43 17.24 16.68
CA TYR A 188 65.89 17.39 16.64
C TYR A 188 66.50 16.91 17.96
N PRO A 189 67.70 16.27 17.94
CA PRO A 189 68.37 15.78 19.15
C PRO A 189 69.14 16.90 19.89
N VAL A 190 68.45 18.02 20.17
CA VAL A 190 68.99 19.21 20.85
C VAL A 190 68.09 19.60 22.03
N ARG A 191 68.60 20.44 22.93
CA ARG A 191 67.90 20.91 24.14
C ARG A 191 68.02 22.42 24.27
N THR A 192 67.13 23.00 25.06
CA THR A 192 67.24 24.42 25.46
C THR A 192 68.59 24.68 26.14
N GLY A 193 69.32 25.70 25.67
CA GLY A 193 70.68 26.03 26.09
C GLY A 193 71.80 25.42 25.24
N ASP A 194 71.47 24.60 24.24
CA ASP A 194 72.46 24.04 23.29
C ASP A 194 72.88 25.07 22.24
N LEU A 195 74.20 25.18 22.03
CA LEU A 195 74.80 25.94 20.94
C LEU A 195 74.74 25.09 19.66
N VAL A 196 74.06 25.59 18.63
CA VAL A 196 73.79 24.88 17.38
C VAL A 196 74.14 25.71 16.15
N GLU A 197 74.45 25.01 15.08
CA GLU A 197 74.53 25.52 13.71
C GLU A 197 73.21 25.16 13.00
N VAL A 198 72.58 26.13 12.36
CA VAL A 198 71.29 26.00 11.66
C VAL A 198 71.46 26.37 10.19
N ASP A 199 71.46 25.36 9.32
CA ASP A 199 71.55 25.52 7.87
C ASP A 199 70.18 25.28 7.21
N GLY A 200 69.73 26.22 6.39
CA GLY A 200 68.43 26.10 5.72
C GLY A 200 68.07 27.29 4.85
N PHE A 201 66.77 27.59 4.81
CA PHE A 201 66.19 28.70 4.06
C PHE A 201 65.30 29.56 4.96
N ALA A 202 65.14 30.82 4.61
CA ALA A 202 64.17 31.70 5.26
C ALA A 202 62.75 31.38 4.78
N ASN A 203 61.78 31.39 5.70
CA ASN A 203 60.37 31.29 5.40
C ASN A 203 59.68 32.66 5.57
N PRO A 204 58.92 33.13 4.56
CA PRO A 204 58.07 34.31 4.69
C PRO A 204 57.01 34.15 5.77
N SER A 205 57.15 34.90 6.86
CA SER A 205 56.22 34.94 7.99
C SER A 205 56.02 36.42 8.43
N PHE A 206 55.34 36.69 9.55
CA PHE A 206 55.17 38.09 10.01
C PHE A 206 56.53 38.75 10.33
N ARG A 207 57.34 38.03 11.09
CA ARG A 207 58.80 38.17 11.19
C ARG A 207 59.39 36.97 10.48
N SER A 208 60.33 37.16 9.56
CA SER A 208 60.80 36.02 8.76
C SER A 208 61.53 35.01 9.65
N GLU A 209 61.24 33.73 9.44
CA GLU A 209 61.62 32.62 10.31
C GLU A 209 62.53 31.63 9.57
N VAL A 210 63.09 30.63 10.26
CA VAL A 210 63.78 29.51 9.60
C VAL A 210 62.75 28.49 9.11
N ALA A 211 62.81 28.13 7.83
CA ALA A 211 61.90 27.19 7.19
C ALA A 211 62.04 25.74 7.71
N SER A 212 60.97 24.97 7.55
CA SER A 212 60.92 23.52 7.81
C SER A 212 61.99 22.76 7.02
N GLY A 213 62.54 21.69 7.60
CA GLY A 213 63.60 20.89 6.97
C GLY A 213 65.01 21.51 7.06
N ALA A 214 65.21 22.48 7.96
CA ALA A 214 66.55 22.96 8.30
C ALA A 214 67.43 21.82 8.87
N THR A 215 68.73 21.88 8.63
CA THR A 215 69.70 20.98 9.27
C THR A 215 70.23 21.67 10.52
N ILE A 216 70.03 21.05 11.68
CA ILE A 216 70.52 21.56 12.97
C ILE A 216 71.62 20.65 13.49
N ARG A 217 72.83 21.19 13.66
CA ARG A 217 74.00 20.47 14.17
C ARG A 217 74.42 21.03 15.53
N LEU A 218 74.50 20.17 16.54
CA LEU A 218 75.02 20.52 17.86
C LEU A 218 76.50 20.87 17.78
N LEU A 219 76.87 22.07 18.24
CA LEU A 219 78.25 22.54 18.36
C LEU A 219 78.77 22.47 19.80
N GLY A 220 77.89 22.58 20.80
CA GLY A 220 78.23 22.47 22.21
C GLY A 220 77.04 22.76 23.12
N HIS A 221 77.28 22.75 24.43
CA HIS A 221 76.26 23.06 25.45
C HIS A 221 76.63 24.33 26.21
N GLY A 222 75.63 25.16 26.56
CA GLY A 222 75.75 26.14 27.64
C GLY A 222 76.15 27.56 27.23
N GLN A 223 75.36 28.21 26.38
CA GLN A 223 75.37 29.68 26.29
C GLN A 223 74.11 30.26 26.96
N THR A 224 74.28 30.98 28.07
CA THR A 224 73.16 31.68 28.72
C THR A 224 73.05 33.11 28.19
N PHE A 225 71.89 33.46 27.63
CA PHE A 225 71.61 34.85 27.28
C PHE A 225 71.22 35.65 28.53
N ARG A 226 71.63 36.91 28.59
CA ARG A 226 71.05 37.86 29.53
C ARG A 226 69.62 38.16 29.10
N ALA A 227 68.66 37.79 29.93
CA ALA A 227 67.27 38.20 29.79
C ALA A 227 67.09 39.64 30.34
N PRO A 228 66.82 40.65 29.50
CA PRO A 228 66.49 41.98 30.00
C PRO A 228 65.09 42.00 30.60
N GLU A 229 64.92 42.78 31.66
CA GLU A 229 63.60 43.13 32.19
C GLU A 229 62.81 43.90 31.11
N SER A 230 61.57 43.49 30.87
CA SER A 230 60.72 44.04 29.80
C SER A 230 59.36 44.46 30.35
N GLN A 231 58.89 45.64 29.97
CA GLN A 231 57.56 46.12 30.34
C GLN A 231 56.50 45.64 29.34
N TYR A 232 55.24 45.57 29.77
CA TYR A 232 54.12 45.17 28.92
C TYR A 232 54.05 46.00 27.63
N ALA A 233 54.28 47.32 27.71
CA ALA A 233 54.26 48.22 26.56
C ALA A 233 55.34 47.91 25.51
N ASP A 234 56.51 47.40 25.91
CA ASP A 234 57.56 47.00 24.97
C ASP A 234 57.18 45.71 24.25
N LEU A 235 56.72 44.70 25.00
CA LEU A 235 56.25 43.41 24.45
C LEU A 235 55.05 43.61 23.51
N ALA A 236 54.12 44.51 23.86
CA ALA A 236 52.97 44.89 23.03
C ALA A 236 53.36 45.66 21.74
N MET A 237 54.59 46.16 21.64
CA MET A 237 55.16 46.70 20.40
C MET A 237 56.01 45.66 19.64
N GLY A 238 56.02 44.40 20.08
CA GLY A 238 56.87 43.33 19.53
C GLY A 238 58.36 43.50 19.86
N ARG A 239 58.74 44.36 20.81
CA ARG A 239 60.12 44.45 21.28
C ARG A 239 60.42 43.26 22.17
N GLY A 240 61.47 42.52 21.85
CA GLY A 240 61.79 41.27 22.55
C GLY A 240 61.19 40.02 21.93
N ASP A 241 60.41 40.12 20.83
CA ASP A 241 59.89 38.96 20.10
C ASP A 241 61.01 37.98 19.69
N CYS A 242 60.75 36.69 19.86
CA CYS A 242 61.69 35.58 19.76
C CYS A 242 62.93 35.62 20.71
N ARG A 243 63.02 36.58 21.64
CA ARG A 243 64.17 36.74 22.56
C ARG A 243 63.82 36.33 23.99
N LEU A 244 64.81 35.83 24.72
CA LEU A 244 64.71 35.60 26.16
C LEU A 244 64.58 36.95 26.90
N VAL A 245 63.53 37.13 27.68
CA VAL A 245 63.21 38.33 28.48
C VAL A 245 62.80 37.93 29.90
N THR A 246 62.86 38.88 30.83
CA THR A 246 62.32 38.73 32.20
C THR A 246 61.14 39.68 32.38
N VAL A 247 60.08 39.20 33.02
CA VAL A 247 58.87 39.97 33.32
C VAL A 247 58.45 39.78 34.77
N HIS A 248 57.72 40.76 35.29
CA HIS A 248 57.10 40.72 36.62
C HIS A 248 55.59 40.93 36.51
N GLY A 249 54.83 40.16 37.28
CA GLY A 249 53.38 40.27 37.29
C GLY A 249 52.72 39.41 38.38
N ILE A 250 51.39 39.41 38.38
CA ILE A 250 50.57 38.61 39.30
C ILE A 250 49.89 37.52 38.48
N VAL A 251 50.03 36.26 38.87
CA VAL A 251 49.30 35.14 38.23
C VAL A 251 47.81 35.29 38.53
N ARG A 252 46.97 35.42 37.51
CA ARG A 252 45.51 35.62 37.67
C ARG A 252 44.67 34.40 37.36
N ALA A 253 45.11 33.57 36.43
CA ALA A 253 44.56 32.25 36.18
C ALA A 253 45.68 31.24 35.88
N GLN A 254 45.34 29.96 36.02
CA GLN A 254 46.23 28.84 35.76
C GLN A 254 45.39 27.64 35.29
N ASP A 255 45.88 26.90 34.31
CA ASP A 255 45.33 25.59 33.92
C ASP A 255 46.46 24.64 33.50
N ILE A 256 46.15 23.35 33.41
CA ILE A 256 47.02 22.34 32.79
C ILE A 256 46.23 21.73 31.63
N GLU A 257 46.55 22.17 30.42
CA GLU A 257 45.94 21.68 29.19
C GLU A 257 46.55 20.33 28.80
N GLN A 258 45.70 19.42 28.29
CA GLN A 258 46.15 18.15 27.73
C GLN A 258 46.05 18.19 26.20
N HIS A 259 47.16 18.51 25.55
CA HIS A 259 47.34 18.34 24.11
C HIS A 259 47.63 16.87 23.77
N GLN A 260 47.48 16.49 22.51
CA GLN A 260 47.23 15.08 22.12
C GLN A 260 48.27 14.06 22.58
N ASN A 261 49.52 14.47 22.86
CA ASN A 261 50.56 13.64 23.47
C ASN A 261 51.34 14.33 24.60
N ALA A 262 50.94 15.52 25.05
CA ALA A 262 51.68 16.33 26.01
C ALA A 262 50.75 17.09 26.97
N LEU A 263 51.21 17.30 28.21
CA LEU A 263 50.58 18.23 29.14
C LEU A 263 51.33 19.57 29.04
N SER A 264 50.61 20.67 28.93
CA SER A 264 51.17 22.02 28.94
C SER A 264 50.52 22.82 30.05
N ALA A 265 51.30 23.44 30.93
CA ALA A 265 50.75 24.33 31.94
C ALA A 265 50.70 25.75 31.40
N HIS A 266 49.55 26.39 31.59
CA HIS A 266 49.27 27.73 31.12
C HIS A 266 48.99 28.66 32.31
N LEU A 267 49.63 29.83 32.35
CA LEU A 267 49.32 30.90 33.32
C LEU A 267 48.92 32.18 32.59
N ASP A 268 47.85 32.83 33.05
CA ASP A 268 47.58 34.23 32.72
C ASP A 268 48.27 35.11 33.76
N VAL A 269 49.13 36.02 33.33
CA VAL A 269 49.94 36.88 34.20
C VAL A 269 49.64 38.35 33.90
N MET A 270 49.10 39.05 34.90
CA MET A 270 48.82 40.48 34.83
C MET A 270 50.08 41.28 35.15
N MET A 271 50.61 41.98 34.14
CA MET A 271 51.71 42.94 34.26
C MET A 271 51.18 44.36 34.49
N SER A 272 52.07 45.31 34.79
CA SER A 272 51.78 46.74 34.78
C SER A 272 51.54 47.26 33.36
N GLY A 273 50.31 47.08 32.86
CA GLY A 273 49.86 47.58 31.55
C GLY A 273 48.92 46.64 30.80
N GLY A 274 48.87 45.38 31.18
CA GLY A 274 48.00 44.37 30.56
C GLY A 274 48.41 42.94 30.90
N GLU A 275 47.75 42.00 30.25
CA GLU A 275 47.83 40.56 30.53
C GLU A 275 48.70 39.84 29.49
N ILE A 276 49.54 38.92 29.94
CA ILE A 276 50.34 38.04 29.08
C ILE A 276 50.00 36.58 29.37
N GLN A 277 50.15 35.74 28.36
CA GLN A 277 50.07 34.29 28.48
C GLN A 277 51.47 33.71 28.75
N VAL A 278 51.55 32.66 29.57
CA VAL A 278 52.81 31.99 29.88
C VAL A 278 52.63 30.48 29.76
N TYR A 279 53.43 29.83 28.91
CA TYR A 279 53.48 28.38 28.80
C TYR A 279 54.71 27.82 29.49
N LEU A 280 54.54 26.75 30.24
CA LEU A 280 55.61 26.04 30.92
C LEU A 280 55.31 24.53 31.02
N ASP A 281 56.37 23.72 31.03
CA ASP A 281 56.26 22.26 31.16
C ASP A 281 55.78 21.90 32.59
N PRO A 282 54.67 21.15 32.74
CA PRO A 282 54.18 20.69 34.04
C PRO A 282 55.19 19.83 34.83
N SER A 283 56.12 19.16 34.14
CA SER A 283 57.17 18.34 34.77
C SER A 283 58.22 19.15 35.54
N PHE A 284 58.24 20.49 35.39
CA PHE A 284 59.10 21.39 36.16
C PHE A 284 58.79 21.40 37.68
N GLY A 285 57.72 20.74 38.12
CA GLY A 285 57.49 20.44 39.55
C GLY A 285 56.94 21.60 40.38
N TYR A 286 56.51 22.69 39.73
CA TYR A 286 55.84 23.79 40.41
C TYR A 286 54.51 23.32 41.02
N GLN A 287 54.22 23.78 42.24
CA GLN A 287 52.90 23.60 42.84
C GLN A 287 51.92 24.61 42.24
N PHE A 288 51.49 24.39 40.99
CA PHE A 288 50.62 25.30 40.23
C PHE A 288 49.47 25.85 41.06
N LYS A 289 48.74 24.99 41.80
CA LYS A 289 47.62 25.41 42.67
C LYS A 289 47.96 26.52 43.68
N SER A 290 49.22 26.68 44.08
CA SER A 290 49.72 27.73 45.00
C SER A 290 50.20 29.02 44.32
N LEU A 291 50.21 29.07 42.99
CA LEU A 291 50.66 30.24 42.23
C LEU A 291 49.56 31.30 42.04
N LEU A 292 48.28 30.94 42.16
CA LEU A 292 47.16 31.88 41.94
C LEU A 292 47.24 33.10 42.88
N ASP A 293 47.20 34.30 42.31
CA ASP A 293 47.45 35.60 42.95
C ASP A 293 48.84 35.77 43.58
N ALA A 294 49.82 34.93 43.26
CA ALA A 294 51.22 35.14 43.63
C ALA A 294 51.88 36.19 42.71
N THR A 295 52.71 37.05 43.28
CA THR A 295 53.60 37.93 42.50
C THR A 295 54.81 37.11 42.06
N VAL A 296 55.03 37.03 40.76
CA VAL A 296 56.04 36.19 40.12
C VAL A 296 56.99 37.01 39.25
N GLU A 297 58.24 36.57 39.23
CA GLU A 297 59.22 36.90 38.20
C GLU A 297 59.33 35.71 37.25
N ILE A 298 59.24 35.95 35.96
CA ILE A 298 59.30 34.89 34.94
C ILE A 298 60.31 35.28 33.87
N THR A 299 61.26 34.40 33.61
CA THR A 299 62.25 34.53 32.53
C THR A 299 61.94 33.52 31.44
N GLY A 300 61.51 33.99 30.27
CA GLY A 300 61.14 33.12 29.14
C GLY A 300 61.34 33.80 27.80
N VAL A 301 61.15 33.03 26.71
CA VAL A 301 61.23 33.58 25.35
C VAL A 301 59.90 34.22 25.01
N ALA A 302 59.89 35.53 24.71
CA ALA A 302 58.67 36.21 24.29
C ALA A 302 58.34 35.85 22.85
N GLY A 303 57.05 35.65 22.57
CA GLY A 303 56.48 35.46 21.24
C GLY A 303 55.16 36.24 21.11
N GLY A 304 54.82 36.67 19.91
CA GLY A 304 53.51 37.28 19.63
C GLY A 304 52.46 36.27 19.14
N THR A 305 51.20 36.48 19.50
CA THR A 305 50.06 35.93 18.73
C THR A 305 49.57 36.97 17.75
N PHE A 306 49.15 36.54 16.55
CA PHE A 306 48.79 37.44 15.45
C PHE A 306 47.45 37.07 14.81
N ASP A 307 46.67 38.07 14.39
CA ASP A 307 45.46 37.85 13.58
C ASP A 307 45.79 37.53 12.10
N ALA A 308 44.76 37.23 11.31
CA ALA A 308 44.91 36.96 9.87
C ALA A 308 45.34 38.18 9.02
N LYS A 309 45.45 39.38 9.62
CA LYS A 309 46.02 40.60 9.02
C LYS A 309 47.45 40.86 9.53
N ASN A 310 48.02 39.93 10.30
CA ASN A 310 49.31 40.03 10.98
C ASN A 310 49.38 41.19 12.00
N GLN A 311 48.28 41.49 12.68
CA GLN A 311 48.26 42.42 13.82
C GLN A 311 48.52 41.64 15.11
N LEU A 312 49.40 42.15 15.99
CA LEU A 312 49.68 41.54 17.30
C LEU A 312 48.39 41.57 18.15
N THR A 313 47.89 40.40 18.53
CA THR A 313 46.68 40.23 19.35
C THR A 313 46.95 39.91 20.80
N GLY A 314 48.18 39.48 21.13
CA GLY A 314 48.54 38.99 22.45
C GLY A 314 50.03 38.69 22.55
N ILE A 315 50.50 38.52 23.79
CA ILE A 315 51.88 38.27 24.15
C ILE A 315 51.94 36.93 24.87
N VAL A 316 52.87 36.08 24.43
CA VAL A 316 53.10 34.74 24.97
C VAL A 316 54.54 34.66 25.47
N LEU A 317 54.77 34.00 26.60
CA LEU A 317 56.09 33.75 27.17
C LEU A 317 56.32 32.25 27.34
N TYR A 318 57.33 31.73 26.66
CA TYR A 318 57.71 30.31 26.70
C TYR A 318 58.81 30.09 27.73
N VAL A 319 58.52 29.34 28.80
CA VAL A 319 59.41 29.16 29.95
C VAL A 319 60.40 28.01 29.70
N PRO A 320 61.73 28.27 29.61
CA PRO A 320 62.71 27.28 29.17
C PRO A 320 63.13 26.24 30.22
N GLY A 321 62.74 26.39 31.49
CA GLY A 321 63.19 25.47 32.54
C GLY A 321 62.60 25.72 33.95
N PRO A 322 62.89 24.82 34.91
CA PRO A 322 62.34 24.85 36.27
C PRO A 322 62.94 25.92 37.21
N SER A 323 63.95 26.67 36.74
CA SER A 323 64.50 27.83 37.47
C SER A 323 64.01 29.17 36.92
N SER A 324 63.19 29.16 35.87
CA SER A 324 62.76 30.36 35.15
C SER A 324 61.54 31.07 35.74
N LEU A 325 60.77 30.44 36.63
CA LEU A 325 59.69 31.08 37.38
C LEU A 325 60.08 31.15 38.86
N ARG A 326 60.06 32.36 39.42
CA ARG A 326 60.36 32.63 40.83
C ARG A 326 59.22 33.39 41.48
N VAL A 327 58.62 32.81 42.53
CA VAL A 327 57.63 33.51 43.36
C VAL A 327 58.35 34.56 44.20
N LEU A 328 58.08 35.83 43.93
CA LEU A 328 58.60 36.97 44.70
C LEU A 328 57.77 37.21 45.96
N GLN A 329 56.45 37.07 45.84
CA GLN A 329 55.51 37.21 46.94
C GLN A 329 54.45 36.11 46.83
N LYS A 330 54.24 35.38 47.93
CA LYS A 330 53.14 34.40 48.02
C LYS A 330 51.78 35.12 47.94
N PRO A 331 50.69 34.43 47.54
CA PRO A 331 49.37 35.03 47.45
C PRO A 331 49.00 35.75 48.73
N GLY A 332 48.62 37.03 48.62
CA GLY A 332 48.36 37.89 49.78
C GLY A 332 47.09 37.52 50.56
N VAL A 333 46.22 36.70 49.97
CA VAL A 333 44.95 36.24 50.53
C VAL A 333 44.83 34.73 50.31
N ASN A 334 44.47 33.98 51.35
CA ASN A 334 44.03 32.59 51.16
C ASN A 334 42.61 32.60 50.57
N LEU A 335 42.45 32.03 49.37
CA LEU A 335 41.18 31.94 48.65
C LEU A 335 40.05 31.37 49.53
N GLU A 336 40.36 30.32 50.30
CA GLU A 336 39.39 29.65 51.19
C GLU A 336 38.85 30.56 52.31
N ASN A 337 39.56 31.64 52.62
CA ASN A 337 39.20 32.63 53.63
C ASN A 337 38.52 33.89 53.05
N LEU A 338 38.35 33.98 51.72
CA LEU A 338 37.56 35.06 51.12
C LEU A 338 36.11 34.98 51.62
N PRO A 339 35.47 36.10 51.99
CA PRO A 339 34.06 36.11 52.38
C PRO A 339 33.18 35.69 51.20
N LEU A 340 32.13 34.92 51.48
CA LEU A 340 31.11 34.60 50.49
C LEU A 340 30.37 35.88 50.09
N THR A 341 30.29 36.12 48.78
CA THR A 341 29.57 37.22 48.16
C THR A 341 28.30 36.68 47.51
N ASP A 342 27.15 37.31 47.77
CA ASP A 342 25.91 36.96 47.07
C ASP A 342 26.02 37.33 45.58
N ILE A 343 25.40 36.54 44.70
CA ILE A 343 25.42 36.75 43.25
C ILE A 343 25.03 38.19 42.83
N ASP A 344 24.06 38.82 43.52
CA ASP A 344 23.66 40.21 43.23
C ASP A 344 24.71 41.24 43.66
N GLU A 345 25.51 40.93 44.69
CA GLU A 345 26.52 41.83 45.21
C GLU A 345 27.77 41.87 44.34
N VAL A 346 28.01 40.86 43.50
CA VAL A 346 29.04 40.89 42.44
C VAL A 346 28.85 42.10 41.53
N PHE A 347 27.60 42.52 41.26
CA PHE A 347 27.33 43.75 40.53
C PHE A 347 27.54 45.03 41.35
N ARG A 348 27.45 45.00 42.68
CA ARG A 348 27.75 46.17 43.53
C ARG A 348 29.25 46.49 43.54
N PHE A 349 30.11 45.48 43.38
CA PHE A 349 31.55 45.71 43.13
C PHE A 349 31.85 46.52 41.85
N ARG A 350 30.87 46.78 40.96
CA ARG A 350 31.04 47.79 39.88
C ARG A 350 31.33 49.20 40.38
N SER A 351 30.90 49.58 41.59
CA SER A 351 30.97 50.96 42.08
C SER A 351 32.19 51.28 42.96
N VAL A 352 33.17 50.37 43.02
CA VAL A 352 34.48 50.62 43.65
C VAL A 352 35.53 50.44 42.56
N GLU A 353 36.49 51.37 42.49
CA GLU A 353 37.43 51.50 41.36
C GLU A 353 38.39 50.29 41.19
N ASP A 354 38.45 49.40 42.18
CA ASP A 354 39.32 48.22 42.18
C ASP A 354 38.65 46.97 41.59
N ARG A 355 38.68 46.87 40.26
CA ARG A 355 38.31 45.67 39.49
C ARG A 355 39.32 44.50 39.63
N SER A 356 40.30 44.60 40.53
CA SER A 356 41.34 43.59 40.75
C SER A 356 41.15 42.78 42.03
N VAL A 357 40.07 43.03 42.78
CA VAL A 357 39.66 42.24 43.95
C VAL A 357 39.00 40.94 43.49
N ARG A 358 39.50 39.79 43.98
CA ARG A 358 38.91 38.48 43.72
C ARG A 358 37.69 38.26 44.61
N VAL A 359 36.59 37.85 44.00
CA VAL A 359 35.29 37.58 44.64
C VAL A 359 35.11 36.07 44.77
N ARG A 360 34.48 35.62 45.88
CA ARG A 360 34.08 34.22 46.11
C ARG A 360 32.56 34.11 46.09
N VAL A 361 32.02 33.25 45.22
CA VAL A 361 30.58 32.97 45.10
C VAL A 361 30.36 31.47 45.25
N ARG A 362 29.27 31.05 45.91
CA ARG A 362 28.90 29.63 46.04
C ARG A 362 27.59 29.35 45.31
N GLY A 363 27.52 28.25 44.58
CA GLY A 363 26.28 27.79 43.97
C GLY A 363 26.38 26.39 43.40
N ALA A 364 25.24 25.86 42.95
CA ALA A 364 25.16 24.59 42.26
C ALA A 364 25.49 24.77 40.77
N LEU A 365 26.34 23.92 40.21
CA LEU A 365 26.82 24.01 38.83
C LEU A 365 25.71 23.63 37.83
N THR A 366 25.06 24.60 37.19
CA THR A 366 23.95 24.35 36.25
C THR A 366 24.42 24.10 34.82
N PHE A 367 25.60 24.60 34.44
CA PHE A 367 26.25 24.36 33.14
C PHE A 367 27.76 24.37 33.31
N TYR A 368 28.46 23.52 32.56
CA TYR A 368 29.91 23.50 32.52
C TYR A 368 30.42 23.02 31.17
N LYS A 369 31.33 23.80 30.59
CA LYS A 369 32.08 23.51 29.38
C LYS A 369 33.56 23.70 29.71
N LYS A 370 34.27 22.58 29.83
CA LYS A 370 35.70 22.50 30.13
C LYS A 370 36.51 23.45 29.26
N GLY A 371 37.46 24.17 29.85
CA GLY A 371 38.35 25.11 29.14
C GLY A 371 37.71 26.45 28.73
N ASP A 372 36.40 26.63 28.92
CA ASP A 372 35.66 27.79 28.39
C ASP A 372 34.81 28.50 29.45
N SER A 373 33.86 27.80 30.05
CA SER A 373 32.85 28.45 30.89
C SER A 373 32.08 27.54 31.85
N ALA A 374 31.58 28.13 32.92
CA ALA A 374 30.66 27.54 33.88
C ALA A 374 29.51 28.50 34.19
N VAL A 375 28.41 27.96 34.72
CA VAL A 375 27.32 28.74 35.31
C VAL A 375 26.96 28.12 36.65
N LEU A 376 26.91 28.95 37.70
CA LEU A 376 26.35 28.54 38.99
C LEU A 376 24.99 29.17 39.19
N GLU A 377 24.10 28.45 39.87
CA GLU A 377 22.84 29.00 40.37
C GLU A 377 22.77 28.89 41.89
N GLN A 378 22.30 29.94 42.55
CA GLN A 378 22.05 29.98 44.00
C GLN A 378 20.76 30.78 44.25
N GLY A 379 19.79 30.19 44.95
CA GLY A 379 18.53 30.87 45.29
C GLY A 379 17.72 31.34 44.06
N GLY A 380 17.98 30.78 42.88
CA GLY A 380 17.37 31.20 41.63
C GLY A 380 18.04 32.36 40.90
N LYS A 381 19.22 32.81 41.36
CA LYS A 381 20.10 33.76 40.68
C LYS A 381 21.24 33.00 40.01
N SER A 382 21.59 33.36 38.79
CA SER A 382 22.68 32.75 38.01
C SER A 382 23.89 33.68 37.91
N ILE A 383 25.09 33.10 37.90
CA ILE A 383 26.33 33.81 37.60
C ILE A 383 27.13 33.07 36.54
N TYR A 384 27.56 33.79 35.50
CA TYR A 384 28.42 33.25 34.46
C TYR A 384 29.89 33.34 34.85
N ILE A 385 30.64 32.27 34.63
CA ILE A 385 32.06 32.20 34.99
C ILE A 385 32.83 31.82 33.72
N GLN A 386 33.69 32.71 33.26
CA GLN A 386 34.71 32.35 32.28
C GLN A 386 35.86 31.68 33.03
N THR A 387 36.13 30.41 32.70
CA THR A 387 37.15 29.58 33.35
C THR A 387 37.88 28.77 32.31
N ARG A 388 39.20 28.62 32.46
CA ARG A 388 40.01 27.72 31.62
C ARG A 388 40.17 26.32 32.22
N GLN A 389 39.61 26.05 33.42
CA GLN A 389 39.77 24.73 34.03
C GLN A 389 39.20 23.60 33.18
N THR A 390 39.94 22.51 33.15
CA THR A 390 39.59 21.25 32.47
C THR A 390 39.19 20.10 33.42
N ASP A 391 39.24 20.35 34.74
CA ASP A 391 38.82 19.46 35.83
C ASP A 391 37.44 18.80 35.60
N ASP A 392 37.22 17.59 36.14
CA ASP A 392 35.92 16.92 36.06
C ASP A 392 34.92 17.40 37.12
N PHE A 393 33.92 18.17 36.66
CA PHE A 393 32.75 18.59 37.44
C PHE A 393 31.44 18.01 36.89
N ASN A 394 30.53 17.64 37.79
CA ASN A 394 29.19 17.20 37.44
C ASN A 394 28.19 18.35 37.58
N LEU A 395 27.17 18.37 36.71
CA LEU A 395 26.04 19.27 36.87
C LEU A 395 25.32 18.97 38.19
N GLY A 396 25.04 20.02 38.96
CA GLY A 396 24.53 19.97 40.33
C GLY A 396 25.62 20.00 41.41
N ASP A 397 26.91 19.82 41.09
CA ASP A 397 27.97 19.94 42.10
C ASP A 397 27.94 21.33 42.76
N VAL A 398 27.91 21.39 44.09
CA VAL A 398 28.02 22.65 44.83
C VAL A 398 29.50 23.04 44.94
N VAL A 399 29.85 24.13 44.28
CA VAL A 399 31.21 24.63 44.15
C VAL A 399 31.33 26.07 44.64
N ASP A 400 32.52 26.41 45.13
CA ASP A 400 32.96 27.80 45.29
C ASP A 400 33.66 28.22 44.00
N ALA A 401 33.21 29.33 43.42
CA ALA A 401 33.85 30.03 42.32
C ALA A 401 34.62 31.25 42.82
N PHE A 402 35.85 31.39 42.36
CA PHE A 402 36.76 32.49 42.69
C PHE A 402 37.19 33.19 41.40
N GLY A 403 36.94 34.49 41.26
CA GLY A 403 37.33 35.23 40.05
C GLY A 403 37.16 36.74 40.21
N PHE A 404 37.46 37.50 39.17
CA PHE A 404 37.28 38.95 39.17
C PHE A 404 35.94 39.31 38.54
N ALA A 405 35.20 40.23 39.16
CA ALA A 405 33.97 40.74 38.57
C ALA A 405 34.24 41.36 37.19
N SER A 406 33.42 41.01 36.19
CA SER A 406 33.59 41.44 34.80
C SER A 406 32.30 42.04 34.22
N ASP A 407 32.45 42.93 33.23
CA ASP A 407 31.31 43.57 32.56
C ASP A 407 30.76 42.70 31.44
N ARG A 408 29.96 41.67 31.79
CA ARG A 408 29.02 41.04 30.86
C ARG A 408 27.70 41.81 30.88
N GLU A 409 27.03 41.91 29.74
CA GLU A 409 26.03 42.97 29.52
C GLU A 409 24.73 42.80 30.32
N TYR A 410 24.30 41.56 30.61
CA TYR A 410 22.96 41.25 31.14
C TYR A 410 22.91 40.44 32.44
N ALA A 411 24.03 39.89 32.90
CA ALA A 411 24.11 39.01 34.08
C ALA A 411 25.44 39.23 34.81
N PRO A 412 25.52 38.96 36.12
CA PRO A 412 26.79 39.05 36.83
C PRO A 412 27.74 38.00 36.27
N SER A 413 29.02 38.35 36.19
CA SER A 413 30.03 37.42 35.70
C SER A 413 31.37 37.54 36.39
N LEU A 414 32.07 36.40 36.45
CA LEU A 414 33.46 36.30 36.86
C LEU A 414 34.34 35.97 35.65
N ARG A 415 35.47 36.67 35.53
CA ARG A 415 36.59 36.30 34.65
C ARG A 415 37.73 35.68 35.47
N GLU A 416 38.65 34.99 34.81
CA GLU A 416 39.76 34.24 35.43
C GLU A 416 39.24 33.32 36.56
N GLY A 417 38.11 32.67 36.30
CA GLY A 417 37.37 31.87 37.28
C GLY A 417 38.06 30.57 37.63
N SER A 418 38.17 30.29 38.92
CA SER A 418 38.59 29.00 39.48
C SER A 418 37.46 28.40 40.32
N LEU A 419 37.21 27.11 40.16
CA LEU A 419 36.14 26.32 40.77
C LEU A 419 36.76 25.31 41.75
N VAL A 420 36.20 25.23 42.95
CA VAL A 420 36.55 24.24 43.97
C VAL A 420 35.27 23.57 44.47
N ARG A 421 35.24 22.23 44.51
CA ARG A 421 34.08 21.47 45.04
C ARG A 421 34.05 21.55 46.56
N VAL A 422 32.92 21.99 47.14
CA VAL A 422 32.80 22.25 48.60
C VAL A 422 31.60 21.55 49.24
N GLY A 423 30.54 21.25 48.48
CA GLY A 423 29.33 20.61 49.00
C GLY A 423 28.99 19.26 48.37
N GLN A 424 27.90 18.66 48.84
CA GLN A 424 27.20 17.59 48.11
C GLN A 424 26.42 18.19 46.92
N THR A 425 26.06 17.34 45.96
CA THR A 425 25.30 17.73 44.76
C THR A 425 23.89 18.23 45.12
N GLU A 426 23.49 19.37 44.55
CA GLU A 426 22.16 19.98 44.68
C GLU A 426 21.44 19.96 43.31
N GLU A 427 20.19 19.49 43.27
CA GLU A 427 19.41 19.39 42.03
C GLU A 427 18.67 20.71 41.73
N ILE A 428 19.20 21.52 40.81
CA ILE A 428 18.52 22.71 40.30
C ILE A 428 17.46 22.31 39.26
N LYS A 429 16.20 22.51 39.60
CA LYS A 429 15.07 22.25 38.69
C LYS A 429 14.89 23.40 37.70
N PRO A 430 14.72 23.11 36.39
CA PRO A 430 14.58 24.14 35.38
C PRO A 430 13.27 24.92 35.56
N ARG A 431 13.33 26.24 35.38
CA ARG A 431 12.16 27.12 35.48
C ARG A 431 11.37 27.14 34.17
N ALA A 432 10.11 26.71 34.21
CA ALA A 432 9.21 26.84 33.06
C ALA A 432 8.85 28.32 32.83
N VAL A 433 9.10 28.84 31.63
CA VAL A 433 8.89 30.25 31.26
C VAL A 433 8.30 30.38 29.85
N THR A 434 7.65 31.52 29.57
CA THR A 434 7.21 31.89 28.21
C THR A 434 8.35 32.55 27.41
N TYR A 435 8.16 32.72 26.10
CA TYR A 435 9.11 33.47 25.27
C TYR A 435 9.37 34.89 25.80
N GLU A 436 8.32 35.63 26.15
CA GLU A 436 8.43 37.01 26.65
C GLU A 436 9.20 37.08 27.97
N GLN A 437 8.98 36.11 28.87
CA GLN A 437 9.71 36.01 30.14
C GLN A 437 11.20 35.73 29.90
N ALA A 438 11.53 34.75 29.05
CA ALA A 438 12.93 34.44 28.72
C ALA A 438 13.64 35.60 28.00
N ALA A 439 12.95 36.30 27.10
CA ALA A 439 13.48 37.43 26.35
C ALA A 439 13.61 38.74 27.15
N SER A 440 13.01 38.83 28.35
CA SER A 440 13.04 40.03 29.21
C SER A 440 14.44 40.44 29.67
N GLY A 441 15.34 39.46 29.84
CA GLY A 441 16.64 39.61 30.49
C GLY A 441 16.69 39.05 31.92
N ASP A 442 15.56 38.95 32.62
CA ASP A 442 15.50 38.54 34.04
C ASP A 442 15.99 37.10 34.30
N TYR A 443 15.98 36.27 33.26
CA TYR A 443 16.43 34.87 33.30
C TYR A 443 17.81 34.67 32.67
N SER A 444 18.61 35.73 32.51
CA SER A 444 19.94 35.63 31.86
C SER A 444 20.85 34.66 32.61
N ASP A 445 21.41 33.70 31.89
CA ASP A 445 22.19 32.57 32.38
C ASP A 445 21.45 31.61 33.34
N ASN A 446 20.14 31.75 33.60
CA ASN A 446 19.38 30.79 34.40
C ASN A 446 19.11 29.48 33.63
N LEU A 447 18.93 28.39 34.38
CA LEU A 447 18.39 27.15 33.84
C LEU A 447 16.87 27.25 33.64
N ILE A 448 16.44 27.39 32.38
CA ILE A 448 15.01 27.49 32.02
C ILE A 448 14.53 26.29 31.20
N SER A 449 13.21 26.15 31.13
CA SER A 449 12.54 25.24 30.21
C SER A 449 11.43 25.95 29.44
N VAL A 450 11.37 25.69 28.14
CA VAL A 450 10.35 26.24 27.23
C VAL A 450 9.80 25.11 26.37
N GLU A 451 8.55 25.22 25.93
CA GLU A 451 7.95 24.29 24.96
C GLU A 451 7.81 24.97 23.60
N GLY A 452 8.00 24.20 22.53
CA GLY A 452 7.84 24.73 21.18
C GLY A 452 7.79 23.66 20.11
N THR A 453 7.71 24.10 18.85
CA THR A 453 7.55 23.23 17.68
C THR A 453 8.82 23.25 16.84
N VAL A 454 9.39 22.08 16.53
CA VAL A 454 10.63 21.96 15.74
C VAL A 454 10.41 22.43 14.32
N ILE A 455 11.17 23.45 13.90
CA ILE A 455 11.17 24.00 12.54
C ILE A 455 12.30 23.36 11.71
N SER A 456 13.51 23.26 12.26
CA SER A 456 14.63 22.59 11.61
C SER A 456 15.68 22.11 12.61
N GLN A 457 16.52 21.18 12.18
CA GLN A 457 17.69 20.69 12.91
C GLN A 457 18.91 20.79 11.99
N LEU A 458 19.91 21.55 12.43
CA LEU A 458 21.16 21.81 11.71
C LEU A 458 22.28 21.05 12.40
N ARG A 459 22.90 20.09 11.69
CA ARG A 459 24.02 19.30 12.19
C ARG A 459 25.34 19.84 11.66
N GLY A 460 26.19 20.35 12.55
CA GLY A 460 27.57 20.74 12.26
C GLY A 460 28.58 19.76 12.85
N PRO A 461 29.87 19.85 12.47
CA PRO A 461 30.91 18.93 12.93
C PRO A 461 31.28 19.04 14.42
N PHE A 462 30.93 20.17 15.08
CA PHE A 462 31.28 20.47 16.48
C PHE A 462 30.11 21.01 17.31
N SER A 463 28.92 21.13 16.71
CA SER A 463 27.68 21.54 17.39
C SER A 463 26.46 21.17 16.55
N GLU A 464 25.36 20.80 17.20
CA GLU A 464 24.04 20.72 16.59
C GLU A 464 23.18 21.89 17.07
N THR A 465 22.36 22.46 16.18
CA THR A 465 21.41 23.53 16.51
C THR A 465 20.01 23.11 16.09
N LEU A 466 19.09 23.10 17.05
CA LEU A 466 17.67 22.88 16.86
C LEU A 466 16.97 24.25 16.81
N VAL A 467 16.28 24.54 15.72
CA VAL A 467 15.49 25.76 15.56
C VAL A 467 14.05 25.43 15.89
N VAL A 468 13.50 26.09 16.90
CA VAL A 468 12.19 25.79 17.48
C VAL A 468 11.35 27.06 17.53
N ASP A 469 10.09 26.95 17.11
CA ASP A 469 9.08 27.99 17.28
C ASP A 469 8.49 27.92 18.69
N VAL A 470 8.73 28.95 19.50
CA VAL A 470 8.26 29.12 20.87
C VAL A 470 7.39 30.38 20.90
N ASP A 471 6.10 30.24 21.21
CA ASP A 471 5.12 31.34 21.23
C ASP A 471 5.13 32.23 19.96
N GLY A 472 5.34 31.63 18.77
CA GLY A 472 5.39 32.33 17.48
C GLY A 472 6.75 32.94 17.12
N HIS A 473 7.79 32.68 17.92
CA HIS A 473 9.13 33.24 17.77
C HIS A 473 10.19 32.13 17.62
N LEU A 474 11.13 32.33 16.69
CA LEU A 474 12.21 31.36 16.45
C LEU A 474 13.29 31.47 17.52
N VAL A 475 13.44 30.40 18.30
CA VAL A 475 14.50 30.22 19.31
C VAL A 475 15.49 29.17 18.82
N ASN A 476 16.77 29.47 18.91
CA ASN A 476 17.84 28.51 18.66
C ASN A 476 18.20 27.79 19.96
N ALA A 477 18.22 26.46 19.94
CA ALA A 477 18.76 25.64 21.01
C ALA A 477 19.99 24.89 20.50
N LYS A 478 21.15 25.14 21.10
CA LYS A 478 22.44 24.64 20.63
C LYS A 478 23.03 23.65 21.63
N VAL A 479 23.55 22.52 21.15
CA VAL A 479 24.47 21.66 21.90
C VAL A 479 25.85 21.71 21.24
N GLU A 480 26.91 21.83 22.01
CA GLU A 480 28.30 21.81 21.54
C GLU A 480 28.99 20.49 21.91
N GLY A 481 29.96 20.07 21.10
CA GLY A 481 30.73 18.84 21.32
C GLY A 481 30.42 17.73 20.31
N ARG A 482 30.69 16.48 20.71
CA ARG A 482 30.45 15.27 19.89
C ARG A 482 29.08 14.64 20.13
N ASP A 483 28.36 15.12 21.13
CA ASP A 483 27.02 14.64 21.47
C ASP A 483 26.02 15.08 20.38
N THR A 484 25.26 14.11 19.86
CA THR A 484 24.29 14.35 18.78
C THR A 484 22.88 14.41 19.35
N LEU A 485 22.07 15.35 18.85
CA LEU A 485 20.66 15.41 19.24
C LEU A 485 19.89 14.28 18.53
N PRO A 486 18.83 13.73 19.15
CA PRO A 486 17.89 12.86 18.46
C PRO A 486 17.42 13.48 17.14
N GLY A 487 17.10 12.65 16.14
CA GLY A 487 16.55 13.14 14.87
C GLY A 487 15.09 13.53 15.05
N PHE A 488 14.79 14.82 15.19
CA PHE A 488 13.42 15.29 15.34
C PHE A 488 12.80 15.56 13.96
N GLN A 489 11.58 15.03 13.73
CA GLN A 489 10.80 15.41 12.56
C GLN A 489 10.36 16.88 12.67
N GLN A 490 10.26 17.57 11.53
CA GLN A 490 9.64 18.90 11.48
C GLN A 490 8.21 18.81 12.02
N GLN A 491 7.76 19.86 12.70
CA GLN A 491 6.49 19.93 13.42
C GLN A 491 6.34 19.00 14.63
N SER A 492 7.40 18.32 15.07
CA SER A 492 7.43 17.71 16.42
C SER A 492 7.32 18.78 17.50
N ARG A 493 6.47 18.57 18.50
CA ARG A 493 6.40 19.42 19.69
C ARG A 493 7.39 18.91 20.73
N VAL A 494 8.29 19.78 21.21
CA VAL A 494 9.39 19.45 22.12
C VAL A 494 9.40 20.36 23.34
N ARG A 495 9.89 19.83 24.46
CA ARG A 495 10.32 20.62 25.61
C ARG A 495 11.83 20.77 25.53
N LEU A 496 12.30 22.01 25.58
CA LEU A 496 13.71 22.36 25.67
C LEU A 496 14.04 22.68 27.12
N THR A 497 15.24 22.32 27.56
CA THR A 497 15.81 22.71 28.84
C THR A 497 17.21 23.24 28.58
N GLY A 498 17.61 24.36 29.17
CA GLY A 498 18.94 24.89 28.88
C GLY A 498 19.22 26.22 29.57
N ILE A 499 20.45 26.69 29.41
CA ILE A 499 20.85 28.00 29.91
C ILE A 499 20.37 29.07 28.95
N CYS A 500 19.60 30.04 29.45
CA CYS A 500 19.15 31.18 28.66
C CYS A 500 20.31 32.14 28.38
N ARG A 501 20.54 32.47 27.11
CA ARG A 501 21.55 33.42 26.67
C ARG A 501 20.89 34.57 25.93
N ILE A 502 20.93 35.77 26.51
CA ILE A 502 20.37 36.98 25.92
C ILE A 502 21.26 37.48 24.78
N LEU A 503 20.65 37.77 23.64
CA LEU A 503 21.30 38.40 22.48
C LEU A 503 20.98 39.90 22.47
N PRO A 504 21.98 40.79 22.62
CA PRO A 504 21.77 42.24 22.53
C PRO A 504 21.29 42.65 21.13
N LEU A 505 20.22 43.43 21.07
CA LEU A 505 19.77 44.08 19.84
C LEU A 505 20.03 45.60 19.89
N GLY A 506 20.86 46.06 18.95
CA GLY A 506 21.17 47.47 18.73
C GLY A 506 22.10 48.12 19.76
N PRO A 507 22.55 49.36 19.51
CA PRO A 507 23.52 50.06 20.38
C PRO A 507 22.98 50.37 21.79
N TRP A 508 21.65 50.33 21.97
CA TRP A 508 20.98 50.57 23.24
C TRP A 508 20.70 49.29 24.04
N ARG A 509 21.20 48.13 23.59
CA ARG A 509 21.23 46.87 24.37
C ARG A 509 19.87 46.45 24.95
N LYS A 510 18.78 46.56 24.18
CA LYS A 510 17.48 46.06 24.66
C LYS A 510 17.39 44.54 24.47
N ALA A 511 17.27 43.80 25.57
CA ALA A 511 16.97 42.36 25.54
C ALA A 511 15.67 42.12 24.76
N SER A 512 15.75 41.36 23.67
CA SER A 512 14.59 41.04 22.80
C SER A 512 14.68 39.69 22.09
N LEU A 513 15.85 39.03 22.13
CA LEU A 513 16.11 37.70 21.56
C LEU A 513 16.95 36.90 22.56
N PHE A 514 16.77 35.58 22.57
CA PHE A 514 17.61 34.67 23.33
C PHE A 514 17.89 33.37 22.54
N HIS A 515 18.92 32.65 22.95
CA HIS A 515 19.14 31.26 22.59
C HIS A 515 19.27 30.40 23.85
N LEU A 516 19.16 29.08 23.69
CA LEU A 516 19.40 28.11 24.75
C LEU A 516 20.70 27.37 24.49
N ASP A 517 21.60 27.38 25.46
CA ASP A 517 22.71 26.43 25.50
C ASP A 517 22.21 25.16 26.22
N LEU A 518 22.02 24.10 25.43
CA LEU A 518 21.66 22.77 25.90
C LEU A 518 22.89 22.14 26.57
N ARG A 519 22.70 21.50 27.72
CA ARG A 519 23.81 20.93 28.52
C ARG A 519 24.11 19.51 28.09
N ARG A 520 23.08 18.76 27.67
CA ARG A 520 23.14 17.36 27.21
C ARG A 520 22.02 17.11 26.18
N PRO A 521 22.12 16.10 25.29
CA PRO A 521 21.03 15.75 24.38
C PRO A 521 19.70 15.40 25.05
N SER A 522 19.74 14.92 26.30
CA SER A 522 18.56 14.61 27.12
C SER A 522 17.75 15.84 27.54
N ASP A 523 18.31 17.04 27.40
CA ASP A 523 17.60 18.29 27.70
C ASP A 523 16.49 18.61 26.67
N VAL A 524 16.46 17.90 25.52
CA VAL A 524 15.38 18.00 24.52
C VAL A 524 14.48 16.78 24.62
N VAL A 525 13.25 16.99 25.10
CA VAL A 525 12.25 15.93 25.28
C VAL A 525 11.14 16.05 24.25
N LEU A 526 10.84 14.97 23.54
CA LEU A 526 9.70 14.91 22.61
C LEU A 526 8.39 14.86 23.42
N ILE A 527 7.52 15.87 23.23
CA ILE A 527 6.18 15.91 23.83
C ILE A 527 5.18 15.21 22.90
N ALA A 528 5.23 15.53 21.60
CA ALA A 528 4.38 14.92 20.59
C ALA A 528 5.07 14.88 19.22
N SER A 529 4.97 13.74 18.54
CA SER A 529 5.30 13.60 17.12
C SER A 529 4.32 14.40 16.25
N PRO A 530 4.70 14.80 15.02
CA PRO A 530 3.78 15.43 14.09
C PRO A 530 2.58 14.52 13.79
N PRO A 531 1.37 15.09 13.56
CA PRO A 531 0.18 14.31 13.27
C PRO A 531 0.32 13.55 11.95
N TRP A 532 -0.18 12.31 11.91
CA TRP A 532 -0.13 11.48 10.70
C TRP A 532 -0.89 12.12 9.52
N TRP A 533 -1.90 12.95 9.77
CA TRP A 533 -2.63 13.72 8.76
C TRP A 533 -1.81 14.87 8.16
N THR A 534 -0.84 14.52 7.32
CA THR A 534 -0.15 15.47 6.44
C THR A 534 -0.97 15.70 5.16
N VAL A 535 -0.72 16.82 4.46
CA VAL A 535 -1.32 17.10 3.13
C VAL A 535 -1.08 15.94 2.16
N ARG A 536 0.08 15.28 2.26
CA ARG A 536 0.42 14.09 1.47
C ARG A 536 -0.48 12.90 1.81
N HIS A 537 -0.59 12.51 3.07
CA HIS A 537 -1.44 11.37 3.47
C HIS A 537 -2.93 11.67 3.18
N LEU A 538 -3.37 12.92 3.29
CA LEU A 538 -4.71 13.34 2.87
C LEU A 538 -4.93 13.11 1.36
N LEU A 539 -3.99 13.53 0.51
CA LEU A 539 -4.06 13.26 -0.94
C LEU A 539 -4.03 11.75 -1.26
N GLU A 540 -3.19 10.97 -0.58
CA GLU A 540 -3.10 9.51 -0.75
C GLU A 540 -4.43 8.83 -0.36
N THR A 541 -5.08 9.23 0.74
CA THR A 541 -6.40 8.71 1.15
C THR A 541 -7.52 9.10 0.18
N VAL A 542 -7.54 10.34 -0.32
CA VAL A 542 -8.50 10.79 -1.35
C VAL A 542 -8.33 9.99 -2.65
N MET A 543 -7.10 9.75 -3.09
CA MET A 543 -6.82 8.90 -4.26
C MET A 543 -7.27 7.46 -4.07
N ALA A 544 -7.08 6.88 -2.87
CA ALA A 544 -7.55 5.53 -2.56
C ALA A 544 -9.10 5.44 -2.57
N LEU A 545 -9.79 6.45 -2.04
CA LEU A 545 -11.26 6.53 -2.06
C LEU A 545 -11.80 6.68 -3.49
N LEU A 546 -11.14 7.49 -4.34
CA LEU A 546 -11.50 7.62 -5.76
C LEU A 546 -11.30 6.29 -6.52
N ALA A 547 -10.19 5.59 -6.28
CA ALA A 547 -9.95 4.28 -6.88
C ALA A 547 -11.01 3.26 -6.44
N LEU A 548 -11.38 3.24 -5.15
CA LEU A 548 -12.45 2.39 -4.63
C LEU A 548 -13.81 2.72 -5.26
N ALA A 549 -14.15 4.00 -5.42
CA ALA A 549 -15.37 4.44 -6.08
C ALA A 549 -15.43 3.98 -7.55
N VAL A 550 -14.31 4.06 -8.28
CA VAL A 550 -14.20 3.55 -9.67
C VAL A 550 -14.37 2.02 -9.72
N ILE A 551 -13.79 1.28 -8.78
CA ILE A 551 -13.97 -0.19 -8.67
C ILE A 551 -15.45 -0.52 -8.42
N ILE A 552 -16.10 0.14 -7.46
CA ILE A 552 -17.52 -0.06 -7.14
C ILE A 552 -18.41 0.28 -8.34
N ALA A 553 -18.17 1.41 -9.02
CA ALA A 553 -18.92 1.81 -10.21
C ALA A 553 -18.75 0.80 -11.36
N THR A 554 -17.52 0.33 -11.60
CA THR A 554 -17.22 -0.70 -12.61
C THR A 554 -17.92 -2.02 -12.27
N TRP A 555 -17.88 -2.44 -11.01
CA TRP A 555 -18.55 -3.65 -10.53
C TRP A 555 -20.07 -3.54 -10.66
N ALA A 556 -20.67 -2.39 -10.31
CA ALA A 556 -22.08 -2.12 -10.48
C ALA A 556 -22.51 -2.14 -11.97
N ILE A 557 -21.69 -1.61 -12.87
CA ILE A 557 -21.93 -1.67 -14.33
C ILE A 557 -21.87 -3.12 -14.84
N LEU A 558 -20.86 -3.90 -14.41
CA LEU A 558 -20.72 -5.31 -14.77
C LEU A 558 -21.88 -6.16 -14.22
N LEU A 559 -22.29 -5.92 -12.97
CA LEU A 559 -23.43 -6.57 -12.34
C LEU A 559 -24.74 -6.23 -13.06
N ARG A 560 -24.98 -4.95 -13.36
CA ARG A 560 -26.16 -4.50 -14.12
C ARG A 560 -26.22 -5.14 -15.52
N ARG A 561 -25.07 -5.25 -16.20
CA ARG A 561 -24.98 -5.99 -17.49
C ARG A 561 -25.34 -7.47 -17.32
N ARG A 562 -24.84 -8.16 -16.29
CA ARG A 562 -25.20 -9.57 -16.01
C ARG A 562 -26.70 -9.73 -15.71
N LEU A 563 -27.29 -8.84 -14.91
CA LEU A 563 -28.73 -8.89 -14.56
C LEU A 563 -29.64 -8.69 -15.78
N VAL A 564 -29.29 -7.79 -16.70
CA VAL A 564 -30.04 -7.59 -17.95
C VAL A 564 -29.99 -8.85 -18.84
N VAL A 565 -28.84 -9.52 -18.92
CA VAL A 565 -28.68 -10.75 -19.71
C VAL A 565 -29.39 -11.96 -19.09
N GLN A 566 -29.45 -12.08 -17.76
CA GLN A 566 -30.22 -13.15 -17.11
C GLN A 566 -31.73 -12.94 -17.21
N THR A 567 -32.20 -11.70 -16.99
CA THR A 567 -33.65 -11.40 -17.05
C THR A 567 -34.25 -11.53 -18.45
N SER A 568 -33.47 -11.30 -19.52
CA SER A 568 -33.93 -11.56 -20.89
C SER A 568 -34.07 -13.06 -21.18
N ARG A 569 -33.14 -13.90 -20.71
CA ARG A 569 -33.22 -15.37 -20.85
C ARG A 569 -34.43 -15.96 -20.10
N ILE A 570 -34.65 -15.56 -18.84
CA ILE A 570 -35.79 -16.04 -18.03
C ILE A 570 -37.14 -15.67 -18.67
N LYS A 571 -37.26 -14.45 -19.21
CA LYS A 571 -38.50 -14.02 -19.90
C LYS A 571 -38.77 -14.83 -21.16
N ARG A 572 -37.75 -15.33 -21.88
CA ARG A 572 -37.91 -16.12 -23.09
C ARG A 572 -38.37 -17.55 -22.80
N SER A 573 -37.70 -18.26 -21.89
CA SER A 573 -38.09 -19.64 -21.52
C SER A 573 -39.51 -19.71 -20.92
N MET A 574 -39.94 -18.66 -20.21
CA MET A 574 -41.32 -18.56 -19.71
C MET A 574 -42.38 -18.48 -20.82
N ILE A 575 -42.07 -17.90 -21.98
CA ILE A 575 -43.00 -17.82 -23.12
C ILE A 575 -43.12 -19.19 -23.81
N VAL A 576 -42.00 -19.88 -24.06
CA VAL A 576 -41.98 -21.22 -24.65
C VAL A 576 -42.73 -22.22 -23.76
N ALA A 577 -42.47 -22.22 -22.45
CA ALA A 577 -43.14 -23.09 -21.49
C ALA A 577 -44.67 -22.84 -21.43
N ARG A 578 -45.13 -21.60 -21.60
CA ARG A 578 -46.56 -21.25 -21.61
C ARG A 578 -47.28 -21.83 -22.84
N GLU A 579 -46.68 -21.72 -24.02
CA GLU A 579 -47.27 -22.26 -25.25
C GLU A 579 -47.26 -23.81 -25.24
N ARG A 580 -46.19 -24.44 -24.73
CA ARG A 580 -46.16 -25.91 -24.52
C ARG A 580 -47.34 -26.39 -23.68
N SER A 581 -47.62 -25.75 -22.54
CA SER A 581 -48.74 -26.10 -21.67
C SER A 581 -50.10 -25.95 -22.37
N ARG A 582 -50.29 -24.88 -23.16
CA ARG A 582 -51.51 -24.63 -23.93
C ARG A 582 -51.76 -25.68 -25.02
N ILE A 583 -50.70 -26.17 -25.66
CA ILE A 583 -50.80 -27.26 -26.66
C ILE A 583 -51.17 -28.57 -25.97
N LEU A 584 -50.55 -28.89 -24.83
CA LEU A 584 -50.86 -30.10 -24.04
C LEU A 584 -52.30 -30.10 -23.52
N GLU A 585 -52.84 -28.95 -23.10
CA GLU A 585 -54.24 -28.81 -22.72
C GLU A 585 -55.18 -29.22 -23.88
N LYS A 586 -54.93 -28.72 -25.10
CA LYS A 586 -55.69 -29.07 -26.31
C LYS A 586 -55.61 -30.56 -26.68
N ILE A 587 -54.43 -31.16 -26.54
CA ILE A 587 -54.22 -32.61 -26.72
C ILE A 587 -55.09 -33.39 -25.70
N SER A 588 -55.02 -33.03 -24.41
CA SER A 588 -55.84 -33.68 -23.36
C SER A 588 -57.35 -33.51 -23.54
N SER A 589 -57.78 -32.46 -24.27
CA SER A 589 -59.19 -32.16 -24.54
C SER A 589 -59.81 -33.01 -25.66
N ASN A 590 -59.07 -34.00 -26.18
CA ASN A 590 -59.48 -34.95 -27.21
C ASN A 590 -60.10 -34.30 -28.47
N GLN A 591 -59.56 -33.14 -28.86
CA GLN A 591 -59.92 -32.44 -30.10
C GLN A 591 -59.45 -33.24 -31.34
N PRO A 592 -60.11 -33.10 -32.50
CA PRO A 592 -59.68 -33.77 -33.72
C PRO A 592 -58.26 -33.32 -34.14
N PRO A 593 -57.50 -34.16 -34.87
CA PRO A 593 -56.06 -33.94 -35.06
C PRO A 593 -55.71 -32.64 -35.80
N ASP A 594 -56.55 -32.22 -36.74
CA ASP A 594 -56.44 -30.97 -37.48
C ASP A 594 -56.49 -29.74 -36.55
N ALA A 595 -57.40 -29.73 -35.57
CA ALA A 595 -57.56 -28.64 -34.60
C ALA A 595 -56.38 -28.54 -33.62
N VAL A 596 -55.66 -29.65 -33.40
CA VAL A 596 -54.44 -29.70 -32.59
C VAL A 596 -53.22 -29.27 -33.42
N LEU A 597 -53.02 -29.82 -34.62
CA LEU A 597 -51.93 -29.43 -35.53
C LEU A 597 -52.01 -27.96 -35.95
N SER A 598 -53.22 -27.45 -36.21
CA SER A 598 -53.47 -26.02 -36.48
C SER A 598 -53.10 -25.14 -35.28
N ALA A 599 -53.36 -25.60 -34.04
CA ALA A 599 -52.93 -24.88 -32.85
C ALA A 599 -51.41 -24.86 -32.72
N ILE A 600 -50.73 -25.97 -32.99
CA ILE A 600 -49.26 -26.08 -33.01
C ILE A 600 -48.67 -25.08 -34.03
N CYS A 601 -49.17 -25.04 -35.27
CA CYS A 601 -48.72 -24.06 -36.28
C CYS A 601 -48.98 -22.59 -35.91
N ASN A 602 -50.03 -22.29 -35.15
CA ASN A 602 -50.30 -20.93 -34.69
C ASN A 602 -49.42 -20.51 -33.49
N SER A 603 -49.08 -21.44 -32.60
CA SER A 603 -48.05 -21.19 -31.57
C SER A 603 -46.67 -20.98 -32.20
N ILE A 604 -46.32 -21.69 -33.29
CA ILE A 604 -45.08 -21.44 -34.06
C ILE A 604 -45.00 -20.00 -34.56
N LYS A 605 -46.04 -19.50 -35.24
CA LYS A 605 -46.10 -18.13 -35.76
C LYS A 605 -45.97 -17.07 -34.66
N THR A 606 -46.36 -17.42 -33.43
CA THR A 606 -46.28 -16.58 -32.23
C THR A 606 -44.88 -16.57 -31.62
N LEU A 607 -44.23 -17.74 -31.55
CA LEU A 607 -42.88 -17.91 -30.98
C LEU A 607 -41.76 -17.47 -31.95
N LEU A 608 -41.97 -17.61 -33.26
CA LEU A 608 -41.03 -17.25 -34.31
C LEU A 608 -41.68 -16.28 -35.32
N PRO A 609 -41.75 -14.97 -35.02
CA PRO A 609 -42.34 -13.99 -35.93
C PRO A 609 -41.64 -13.98 -37.29
N GLY A 610 -42.42 -14.11 -38.38
CA GLY A 610 -41.90 -14.10 -39.75
C GLY A 610 -41.62 -15.48 -40.37
N VAL A 611 -41.91 -16.58 -39.67
CA VAL A 611 -41.96 -17.93 -40.26
C VAL A 611 -43.40 -18.29 -40.66
N GLU A 612 -43.53 -19.15 -41.65
CA GLU A 612 -44.79 -19.76 -42.06
C GLU A 612 -44.76 -21.25 -41.72
N CYS A 613 -45.91 -21.80 -41.31
CA CYS A 613 -46.06 -23.19 -40.87
C CYS A 613 -47.26 -23.81 -41.57
N SER A 614 -47.05 -25.00 -42.12
CA SER A 614 -48.05 -25.84 -42.77
C SER A 614 -47.89 -27.29 -42.31
N TYR A 615 -48.95 -28.08 -42.45
CA TYR A 615 -48.94 -29.51 -42.16
C TYR A 615 -49.74 -30.27 -43.22
N LEU A 616 -49.40 -31.55 -43.40
CA LEU A 616 -50.08 -32.47 -44.30
C LEU A 616 -50.29 -33.80 -43.56
N LEU A 617 -51.46 -34.42 -43.74
CA LEU A 617 -51.82 -35.72 -43.21
C LEU A 617 -52.29 -36.61 -44.36
N ASP A 618 -51.71 -37.80 -44.50
CA ASP A 618 -52.12 -38.74 -45.53
C ASP A 618 -53.56 -39.23 -45.26
N GLY A 619 -54.41 -39.13 -46.29
CA GLY A 619 -55.82 -39.55 -46.23
C GLY A 619 -56.85 -38.44 -46.02
N MET A 620 -56.46 -37.18 -45.80
CA MET A 620 -57.40 -36.03 -45.80
C MET A 620 -56.95 -34.90 -46.74
N ASN A 621 -57.60 -34.83 -47.91
CA ASN A 621 -57.57 -33.63 -48.76
C ASN A 621 -58.36 -32.49 -48.09
N VAL A 622 -57.70 -31.73 -47.20
CA VAL A 622 -58.21 -30.43 -46.78
C VAL A 622 -58.00 -29.45 -47.94
N SER A 623 -59.12 -28.94 -48.47
CA SER A 623 -59.16 -28.14 -49.71
C SER A 623 -58.24 -26.93 -49.67
N GLU A 624 -57.61 -26.66 -50.82
CA GLU A 624 -56.94 -25.39 -51.10
C GLU A 624 -57.90 -24.21 -50.83
N GLY A 625 -57.38 -23.19 -50.15
CA GLY A 625 -57.97 -21.86 -50.02
C GLY A 625 -56.84 -20.83 -50.06
N ASP A 626 -56.74 -20.12 -51.18
CA ASP A 626 -55.83 -18.99 -51.44
C ASP A 626 -54.31 -19.21 -51.32
N LEU A 627 -53.76 -20.02 -52.24
CA LEU A 627 -52.38 -19.83 -52.73
C LEU A 627 -52.26 -20.02 -54.25
N ARG A 628 -52.72 -19.03 -55.04
CA ARG A 628 -52.25 -18.81 -56.42
C ARG A 628 -52.62 -17.43 -56.99
N GLN A 629 -51.76 -16.43 -56.76
CA GLN A 629 -51.03 -15.72 -57.82
C GLN A 629 -50.26 -14.50 -57.28
N THR A 630 -49.19 -14.13 -57.99
CA THR A 630 -48.20 -13.08 -57.66
C THR A 630 -47.27 -13.39 -56.47
N SER A 631 -45.95 -13.25 -56.56
CA SER A 631 -45.10 -13.03 -57.75
C SER A 631 -43.66 -13.51 -57.48
N ARG A 632 -42.92 -13.77 -58.56
CA ARG A 632 -41.54 -14.27 -58.54
C ARG A 632 -40.59 -13.37 -57.72
N GLN A 633 -40.10 -13.84 -56.57
CA GLN A 633 -38.67 -13.76 -56.22
C GLN A 633 -38.37 -14.55 -54.94
N SER A 634 -37.16 -15.11 -54.88
CA SER A 634 -36.53 -15.78 -53.73
C SER A 634 -37.17 -17.10 -53.25
N ASN A 635 -36.33 -18.14 -53.14
CA ASN A 635 -36.72 -19.48 -52.70
C ASN A 635 -36.87 -19.45 -51.16
N PRO A 636 -38.04 -19.79 -50.57
CA PRO A 636 -38.17 -19.86 -49.12
C PRO A 636 -37.26 -20.96 -48.57
N SER A 637 -36.43 -20.62 -47.59
CA SER A 637 -35.55 -21.58 -46.95
C SER A 637 -36.35 -22.35 -45.88
N ARG A 638 -36.67 -23.62 -46.16
CA ARG A 638 -37.22 -24.57 -45.18
C ARG A 638 -36.32 -24.59 -43.94
N LEU A 639 -36.85 -24.19 -42.78
CA LEU A 639 -36.11 -24.11 -41.52
C LEU A 639 -35.93 -25.49 -40.90
N PHE A 640 -37.00 -26.28 -40.89
CA PHE A 640 -37.05 -27.65 -40.44
C PHE A 640 -38.36 -28.32 -40.89
N GLU A 641 -38.38 -29.64 -40.81
CA GLU A 641 -39.52 -30.49 -41.14
C GLU A 641 -39.62 -31.59 -40.08
N ILE A 642 -40.84 -31.89 -39.65
CA ILE A 642 -41.12 -32.90 -38.63
C ILE A 642 -42.00 -33.96 -39.29
N ALA A 643 -41.49 -35.19 -39.39
CA ALA A 643 -42.29 -36.34 -39.83
C ALA A 643 -43.21 -36.80 -38.70
N LEU A 644 -44.50 -36.93 -38.99
CA LEU A 644 -45.51 -37.43 -38.08
C LEU A 644 -45.61 -38.95 -38.25
N THR A 645 -45.15 -39.72 -37.27
CA THR A 645 -45.12 -41.19 -37.35
C THR A 645 -46.15 -41.85 -36.44
N GLY A 646 -46.74 -42.95 -36.93
CA GLY A 646 -47.58 -43.83 -36.13
C GLY A 646 -46.77 -44.86 -35.32
N ASP A 647 -47.46 -45.65 -34.49
CA ASP A 647 -46.83 -46.68 -33.62
C ASP A 647 -46.03 -47.75 -34.42
N GLY A 648 -46.26 -47.88 -35.73
CA GLY A 648 -45.55 -48.80 -36.64
C GLY A 648 -44.33 -48.23 -37.38
N LYS A 649 -43.93 -46.97 -37.14
CA LYS A 649 -43.01 -46.13 -37.97
C LYS A 649 -43.55 -45.66 -39.32
N ASP A 650 -44.76 -46.03 -39.71
CA ASP A 650 -45.39 -45.45 -40.91
C ASP A 650 -45.57 -43.95 -40.74
N THR A 651 -45.17 -43.17 -41.75
CA THR A 651 -45.34 -41.72 -41.78
C THR A 651 -46.79 -41.40 -42.12
N VAL A 652 -47.50 -40.81 -41.16
CA VAL A 652 -48.91 -40.39 -41.27
C VAL A 652 -49.02 -38.96 -41.82
N GLY A 653 -47.92 -38.21 -41.85
CA GLY A 653 -47.88 -36.84 -42.36
C GLY A 653 -46.58 -36.11 -42.09
N ASN A 654 -46.54 -34.81 -42.38
CA ASN A 654 -45.43 -33.93 -41.99
C ASN A 654 -45.91 -32.55 -41.53
N ILE A 655 -45.08 -31.85 -40.74
CA ILE A 655 -45.18 -30.42 -40.47
C ILE A 655 -43.96 -29.75 -41.08
N THR A 656 -44.18 -28.74 -41.93
CA THR A 656 -43.12 -27.95 -42.56
C THR A 656 -43.13 -26.54 -41.99
N VAL A 657 -41.94 -26.04 -41.61
CA VAL A 657 -41.75 -24.64 -41.21
C VAL A 657 -40.76 -23.96 -42.16
N GLU A 658 -41.19 -22.86 -42.75
CA GLU A 658 -40.44 -22.13 -43.78
C GLU A 658 -40.21 -20.68 -43.35
N ALA A 659 -39.03 -20.14 -43.67
CA ALA A 659 -38.69 -18.76 -43.38
C ALA A 659 -38.62 -17.90 -44.65
N ARG A 660 -39.02 -16.64 -44.50
CA ARG A 660 -38.76 -15.62 -45.51
C ARG A 660 -37.25 -15.42 -45.69
N PRO A 661 -36.73 -15.29 -46.91
CA PRO A 661 -35.30 -15.12 -47.13
C PRO A 661 -34.79 -13.82 -46.50
N GLY A 662 -33.61 -13.90 -45.87
CA GLY A 662 -33.08 -12.84 -45.00
C GLY A 662 -33.50 -12.98 -43.52
N TYR A 663 -34.34 -13.95 -43.17
CA TYR A 663 -34.63 -14.30 -41.77
C TYR A 663 -33.37 -14.81 -41.07
N VAL A 664 -32.97 -14.13 -39.99
CA VAL A 664 -31.91 -14.59 -39.08
C VAL A 664 -32.58 -15.41 -37.97
N PRO A 665 -32.28 -16.71 -37.82
CA PRO A 665 -32.86 -17.51 -36.75
C PRO A 665 -32.56 -16.96 -35.36
N SER A 666 -33.56 -16.96 -34.48
CA SER A 666 -33.35 -16.74 -33.04
C SER A 666 -32.47 -17.86 -32.46
N GLU A 667 -31.69 -17.53 -31.41
CA GLU A 667 -30.92 -18.54 -30.63
C GLU A 667 -31.82 -19.71 -30.20
N ASP A 668 -33.07 -19.40 -29.86
CA ASP A 668 -34.07 -20.30 -29.29
C ASP A 668 -34.69 -21.28 -30.33
N ARG A 669 -34.23 -21.30 -31.59
CA ARG A 669 -34.78 -22.19 -32.66
C ARG A 669 -34.79 -23.66 -32.26
N HIS A 670 -33.77 -24.14 -31.55
CA HIS A 670 -33.66 -25.54 -31.16
C HIS A 670 -34.66 -25.92 -30.06
N GLU A 671 -34.84 -25.07 -29.04
CA GLU A 671 -35.82 -25.28 -27.96
C GLU A 671 -37.27 -25.28 -28.51
N VAL A 672 -37.55 -24.38 -29.47
CA VAL A 672 -38.83 -24.38 -30.19
C VAL A 672 -38.98 -25.66 -31.04
N TYR A 673 -37.95 -26.10 -31.77
CA TYR A 673 -38.01 -27.33 -32.57
C TYR A 673 -38.28 -28.60 -31.75
N GLU A 674 -37.62 -28.74 -30.60
CA GLU A 674 -37.83 -29.87 -29.68
C GLU A 674 -39.26 -29.90 -29.14
N MET A 675 -39.76 -28.77 -28.64
CA MET A 675 -41.14 -28.62 -28.16
C MET A 675 -42.19 -29.05 -29.21
N LEU A 676 -41.97 -28.68 -30.48
CA LEU A 676 -42.89 -29.00 -31.58
C LEU A 676 -42.85 -30.47 -31.95
N SER A 677 -41.66 -31.06 -32.01
CA SER A 677 -41.47 -32.47 -32.36
C SER A 677 -42.16 -33.38 -31.33
N GLU A 678 -41.98 -33.08 -30.04
CA GLU A 678 -42.65 -33.79 -28.95
C GLU A 678 -44.18 -33.65 -29.00
N THR A 679 -44.69 -32.42 -29.10
CA THR A 679 -46.14 -32.16 -29.02
C THR A 679 -46.89 -32.67 -30.25
N ALA A 680 -46.30 -32.58 -31.44
CA ALA A 680 -46.91 -33.11 -32.66
C ALA A 680 -46.94 -34.64 -32.68
N THR A 681 -45.86 -35.31 -32.27
CA THR A 681 -45.81 -36.78 -32.13
C THR A 681 -46.86 -37.27 -31.13
N LEU A 682 -46.98 -36.59 -29.98
CA LEU A 682 -47.96 -36.95 -28.95
C LEU A 682 -49.42 -36.83 -29.45
N ALA A 683 -49.75 -35.75 -30.17
CA ALA A 683 -51.08 -35.52 -30.72
C ALA A 683 -51.52 -36.63 -31.68
N ILE A 684 -50.63 -37.03 -32.60
CA ILE A 684 -50.91 -38.09 -33.57
C ILE A 684 -51.05 -39.45 -32.89
N ARG A 685 -50.18 -39.76 -31.93
CA ARG A 685 -50.25 -41.01 -31.18
C ARG A 685 -51.57 -41.17 -30.43
N GLN A 686 -52.06 -40.11 -29.78
CA GLN A 686 -53.36 -40.13 -29.10
C GLN A 686 -54.51 -40.40 -30.09
N SER A 687 -54.50 -39.79 -31.27
CA SER A 687 -55.53 -40.00 -32.29
C SER A 687 -55.60 -41.46 -32.76
N LEU A 688 -54.45 -42.09 -33.03
CA LEU A 688 -54.39 -43.48 -33.50
C LEU A 688 -54.88 -44.45 -32.41
N LEU A 689 -54.48 -44.24 -31.16
CA LEU A 689 -54.98 -45.04 -30.02
C LEU A 689 -56.50 -44.91 -29.84
N HIS A 690 -57.06 -43.72 -30.05
CA HIS A 690 -58.51 -43.50 -29.97
C HIS A 690 -59.26 -44.28 -31.05
N GLN A 691 -58.77 -44.28 -32.30
CA GLN A 691 -59.38 -45.06 -33.39
C GLN A 691 -59.35 -46.57 -33.13
N ALA A 692 -58.24 -47.10 -32.61
CA ALA A 692 -58.12 -48.52 -32.25
C ALA A 692 -59.14 -48.94 -31.18
N LEU A 693 -59.33 -48.11 -30.14
CA LEU A 693 -60.33 -48.34 -29.09
C LEU A 693 -61.77 -48.40 -29.64
N VAL A 694 -62.11 -47.52 -30.59
CA VAL A 694 -63.44 -47.53 -31.23
C VAL A 694 -63.67 -48.83 -32.01
N HIS A 695 -62.68 -49.30 -32.78
CA HIS A 695 -62.80 -50.54 -33.55
C HIS A 695 -63.02 -51.77 -32.65
N HIS A 696 -62.22 -51.91 -31.58
CA HIS A 696 -62.39 -52.98 -30.59
C HIS A 696 -63.75 -52.97 -29.87
N SER A 697 -64.42 -51.82 -29.78
CA SER A 697 -65.75 -51.71 -29.14
C SER A 697 -66.92 -52.11 -30.06
N THR A 698 -66.70 -52.22 -31.37
CA THR A 698 -67.76 -52.35 -32.39
C THR A 698 -67.73 -53.65 -33.21
N HIS A 699 -66.64 -54.42 -33.14
CA HIS A 699 -66.48 -55.69 -33.85
C HIS A 699 -66.30 -56.86 -32.87
N ASP A 700 -66.56 -58.08 -33.30
CA ASP A 700 -66.30 -59.30 -32.55
C ASP A 700 -64.83 -59.72 -32.68
N ALA A 701 -64.17 -59.98 -31.57
CA ALA A 701 -62.74 -60.25 -31.54
C ALA A 701 -62.34 -61.62 -32.13
N LEU A 702 -63.29 -62.53 -32.34
CA LEU A 702 -63.03 -63.84 -32.94
C LEU A 702 -63.29 -63.84 -34.45
N THR A 703 -64.41 -63.28 -34.89
CA THR A 703 -64.85 -63.39 -36.30
C THR A 703 -64.64 -62.13 -37.13
N GLU A 704 -64.20 -61.02 -36.51
CA GLU A 704 -64.06 -59.68 -37.10
C GLU A 704 -65.37 -59.09 -37.67
N LEU A 705 -66.50 -59.80 -37.51
CA LEU A 705 -67.82 -59.31 -37.87
C LEU A 705 -68.25 -58.18 -36.93
N PRO A 706 -69.15 -57.28 -37.36
CA PRO A 706 -69.90 -56.42 -36.46
C PRO A 706 -70.45 -57.18 -35.26
N ASN A 707 -70.17 -56.68 -34.05
CA ASN A 707 -70.72 -57.24 -32.83
C ASN A 707 -72.18 -56.79 -32.62
N ARG A 708 -72.83 -57.34 -31.60
CA ARG A 708 -74.20 -56.99 -31.18
C ARG A 708 -74.47 -55.48 -31.10
N ARG A 709 -73.53 -54.68 -30.58
CA ARG A 709 -73.70 -53.23 -30.43
C ARG A 709 -73.73 -52.52 -31.79
N LEU A 710 -72.79 -52.85 -32.69
CA LEU A 710 -72.79 -52.27 -34.04
C LEU A 710 -74.00 -52.75 -34.85
N CYS A 711 -74.43 -54.00 -34.66
CA CYS A 711 -75.65 -54.56 -35.24
C CYS A 711 -76.91 -53.78 -34.81
N GLU A 712 -77.11 -53.56 -33.50
CA GLU A 712 -78.26 -52.83 -32.97
C GLU A 712 -78.28 -51.37 -33.46
N MET A 713 -77.12 -50.69 -33.49
CA MET A 713 -76.99 -49.34 -34.07
C MET A 713 -77.37 -49.29 -35.56
N ARG A 714 -76.93 -50.28 -36.35
CA ARG A 714 -77.20 -50.33 -37.79
C ARG A 714 -78.62 -50.76 -38.11
N LEU A 715 -79.22 -51.61 -37.28
CA LEU A 715 -80.63 -51.97 -37.40
C LEU A 715 -81.53 -50.76 -37.14
N SER A 716 -81.22 -49.94 -36.11
CA SER A 716 -81.93 -48.67 -35.88
C SER A 716 -81.85 -47.77 -37.12
N ALA A 717 -80.65 -47.56 -37.66
CA ALA A 717 -80.45 -46.72 -38.85
C ALA A 717 -81.17 -47.27 -40.10
N ALA A 718 -81.29 -48.61 -40.25
CA ALA A 718 -82.05 -49.22 -41.34
C ALA A 718 -83.57 -48.99 -41.19
N PHE A 719 -84.09 -48.96 -39.95
CA PHE A 719 -85.49 -48.59 -39.70
C PHE A 719 -85.76 -47.10 -39.97
N ASP A 720 -84.82 -46.22 -39.63
CA ASP A 720 -84.91 -44.79 -39.99
C ASP A 720 -84.94 -44.61 -41.52
N ASP A 721 -84.11 -45.36 -42.27
CA ASP A 721 -84.05 -45.32 -43.73
C ASP A 721 -85.35 -45.83 -44.40
N VAL A 722 -85.90 -46.94 -43.90
CA VAL A 722 -87.20 -47.49 -44.33
C VAL A 722 -88.33 -46.48 -44.11
N ALA A 723 -88.34 -45.77 -42.98
CA ALA A 723 -89.34 -44.75 -42.68
C ALA A 723 -89.24 -43.52 -43.60
N LEU A 724 -88.05 -43.23 -44.14
CA LEU A 724 -87.78 -42.13 -45.07
C LEU A 724 -88.08 -42.48 -46.52
N HIS A 725 -87.71 -43.68 -46.97
CA HIS A 725 -87.68 -44.06 -48.39
C HIS A 725 -88.75 -45.08 -48.81
N GLY A 726 -89.46 -45.69 -47.86
CA GLY A 726 -90.51 -46.68 -48.15
C GLY A 726 -89.99 -48.02 -48.69
N SER A 727 -88.70 -48.31 -48.49
CA SER A 727 -88.05 -49.59 -48.78
C SER A 727 -88.55 -50.70 -47.84
N GLY A 728 -88.40 -51.95 -48.23
CA GLY A 728 -88.62 -53.09 -47.34
C GLY A 728 -87.36 -53.42 -46.54
N LEU A 729 -87.51 -54.22 -45.49
CA LEU A 729 -86.39 -54.70 -44.69
C LEU A 729 -86.66 -56.12 -44.21
N ALA A 730 -85.66 -56.99 -44.27
CA ALA A 730 -85.74 -58.32 -43.67
C ALA A 730 -84.63 -58.56 -42.65
N LEU A 731 -84.97 -59.39 -41.66
CA LEU A 731 -84.03 -59.96 -40.70
C LEU A 731 -83.98 -61.46 -40.87
N ILE A 732 -82.77 -62.01 -40.96
CA ILE A 732 -82.51 -63.44 -40.92
C ILE A 732 -81.75 -63.74 -39.63
N TYR A 733 -82.41 -64.40 -38.69
CA TYR A 733 -81.78 -64.95 -37.49
C TYR A 733 -81.22 -66.34 -37.83
N ILE A 734 -79.97 -66.59 -37.48
CA ILE A 734 -79.27 -67.84 -37.75
C ILE A 734 -78.69 -68.35 -36.43
N ASP A 735 -78.98 -69.59 -36.09
CA ASP A 735 -78.48 -70.27 -34.91
C ASP A 735 -77.84 -71.59 -35.33
N VAL A 736 -76.60 -71.83 -34.92
CA VAL A 736 -75.86 -73.04 -35.31
C VAL A 736 -76.35 -74.22 -34.48
N ASP A 737 -76.96 -75.20 -35.16
CA ASP A 737 -77.50 -76.38 -34.50
C ASP A 737 -76.36 -77.20 -33.86
N GLU A 738 -76.60 -77.75 -32.67
CA GLU A 738 -75.68 -78.64 -31.94
C GLU A 738 -74.25 -78.08 -31.72
N PHE A 739 -74.03 -76.75 -31.81
CA PHE A 739 -72.71 -76.13 -31.64
C PHE A 739 -72.05 -76.46 -30.28
N LYS A 740 -72.85 -76.62 -29.22
CA LYS A 740 -72.34 -77.10 -27.94
C LYS A 740 -71.74 -78.51 -28.02
N GLU A 741 -72.34 -79.41 -28.79
CA GLU A 741 -71.82 -80.77 -28.97
C GLU A 741 -70.50 -80.76 -29.74
N VAL A 742 -70.35 -79.87 -30.73
CA VAL A 742 -69.06 -79.62 -31.41
C VAL A 742 -67.98 -79.15 -30.41
N ASN A 743 -68.33 -78.27 -29.47
CA ASN A 743 -67.42 -77.85 -28.40
C ASN A 743 -67.09 -78.98 -27.41
N ASP A 744 -68.09 -79.73 -26.97
CA ASP A 744 -67.93 -80.81 -25.98
C ASP A 744 -67.16 -82.01 -26.58
N GLN A 745 -67.30 -82.28 -27.89
CA GLN A 745 -66.63 -83.37 -28.60
C GLN A 745 -65.22 -83.02 -29.09
N TYR A 746 -64.96 -81.77 -29.51
CA TYR A 746 -63.70 -81.37 -30.15
C TYR A 746 -62.92 -80.26 -29.43
N GLY A 747 -63.48 -79.70 -28.35
CA GLY A 747 -62.91 -78.61 -27.56
C GLY A 747 -63.17 -77.22 -28.16
N HIS A 748 -63.22 -76.20 -27.29
CA HIS A 748 -63.55 -74.83 -27.66
C HIS A 748 -62.72 -74.24 -28.82
N ARG A 749 -61.44 -74.59 -28.93
CA ARG A 749 -60.59 -74.13 -30.06
C ARG A 749 -61.11 -74.62 -31.41
N MET A 750 -61.69 -75.81 -31.48
CA MET A 750 -62.31 -76.33 -32.70
C MET A 750 -63.65 -75.61 -32.98
N GLY A 751 -64.44 -75.35 -31.93
CA GLY A 751 -65.64 -74.52 -32.02
C GLY A 751 -65.35 -73.10 -32.52
N ASP A 752 -64.27 -72.48 -32.05
CA ASP A 752 -63.83 -71.15 -32.49
C ASP A 752 -63.44 -71.13 -33.98
N LEU A 753 -62.70 -72.15 -34.44
CA LEU A 753 -62.38 -72.31 -35.87
C LEU A 753 -63.62 -72.59 -36.72
N TYR A 754 -64.58 -73.35 -36.18
CA TYR A 754 -65.86 -73.64 -36.82
C TYR A 754 -66.70 -72.37 -36.97
N LEU A 755 -66.83 -71.54 -35.94
CA LEU A 755 -67.49 -70.24 -36.03
C LEU A 755 -66.77 -69.27 -36.99
N LYS A 756 -65.44 -69.29 -37.04
CA LYS A 756 -64.67 -68.53 -38.05
C LYS A 756 -65.00 -68.98 -39.47
N GLN A 757 -65.04 -70.29 -39.74
CA GLN A 757 -65.33 -70.81 -41.06
C GLN A 757 -66.80 -70.58 -41.47
N ILE A 758 -67.75 -70.71 -40.53
CA ILE A 758 -69.16 -70.29 -40.71
C ILE A 758 -69.23 -68.81 -41.05
N SER A 759 -68.58 -67.95 -40.26
CA SER A 759 -68.55 -66.49 -40.49
C SER A 759 -68.02 -66.13 -41.86
N GLN A 760 -66.93 -66.78 -42.30
CA GLN A 760 -66.35 -66.59 -43.63
C GLN A 760 -67.29 -67.06 -44.75
N ARG A 761 -67.94 -68.22 -44.63
CA ARG A 761 -68.93 -68.70 -45.61
C ARG A 761 -70.14 -67.75 -45.70
N LEU A 762 -70.72 -67.36 -44.56
CA LEU A 762 -71.83 -66.40 -44.52
C LEU A 762 -71.43 -65.01 -45.07
N LEU A 763 -70.22 -64.54 -44.77
CA LEU A 763 -69.70 -63.26 -45.28
C LEU A 763 -69.43 -63.28 -46.80
N ALA A 764 -69.07 -64.45 -47.36
CA ALA A 764 -68.92 -64.64 -48.80
C ALA A 764 -70.27 -64.82 -49.53
N ALA A 765 -71.29 -65.35 -48.85
CA ALA A 765 -72.62 -65.59 -49.41
C ALA A 765 -73.58 -64.39 -49.30
N LYS A 766 -73.35 -63.47 -48.35
CA LYS A 766 -74.09 -62.19 -48.28
C LYS A 766 -73.69 -61.25 -49.43
N ARG A 767 -74.53 -60.27 -49.73
CA ARG A 767 -74.22 -59.18 -50.69
C ARG A 767 -73.48 -58.03 -50.00
N SER A 768 -72.99 -57.06 -50.78
CA SER A 768 -72.35 -55.85 -50.25
C SER A 768 -73.32 -54.97 -49.44
N SER A 769 -74.60 -54.93 -49.83
CA SER A 769 -75.71 -54.26 -49.14
C SER A 769 -76.04 -54.84 -47.77
N ASP A 770 -75.89 -56.17 -47.63
CA ASP A 770 -76.38 -56.90 -46.47
C ASP A 770 -75.39 -56.74 -45.31
N MET A 771 -75.89 -56.66 -44.08
CA MET A 771 -75.04 -56.63 -42.89
C MET A 771 -75.15 -57.93 -42.11
N LEU A 772 -74.09 -58.74 -42.13
CA LEU A 772 -73.92 -59.87 -41.24
C LEU A 772 -73.28 -59.40 -39.92
N ALA A 773 -73.83 -59.83 -38.80
CA ALA A 773 -73.30 -59.59 -37.46
C ALA A 773 -73.31 -60.88 -36.63
N ARG A 774 -72.36 -61.00 -35.70
CA ARG A 774 -72.38 -62.03 -34.65
C ARG A 774 -72.96 -61.40 -33.39
N ILE A 775 -74.07 -61.96 -32.90
CA ILE A 775 -74.89 -61.35 -31.84
C ILE A 775 -74.94 -62.18 -30.54
N GLY A 776 -74.54 -63.45 -30.63
CA GLY A 776 -74.36 -64.39 -29.51
C GLY A 776 -73.11 -65.25 -29.71
N GLY A 777 -73.04 -66.41 -29.04
CA GLY A 777 -71.93 -67.34 -29.18
C GLY A 777 -71.93 -68.01 -30.56
N ASP A 778 -73.03 -68.67 -30.84
CA ASP A 778 -73.43 -69.43 -32.04
C ASP A 778 -74.46 -68.68 -32.91
N GLU A 779 -74.97 -67.54 -32.43
CA GLU A 779 -76.02 -66.77 -33.08
C GLU A 779 -75.47 -65.67 -34.02
N PHE A 780 -75.99 -65.63 -35.24
CA PHE A 780 -75.76 -64.58 -36.23
C PHE A 780 -77.07 -63.90 -36.64
N LEU A 781 -76.98 -62.62 -37.00
CA LEU A 781 -78.09 -61.87 -37.57
C LEU A 781 -77.65 -61.26 -38.90
N VAL A 782 -78.49 -61.39 -39.93
CA VAL A 782 -78.31 -60.68 -41.20
C VAL A 782 -79.43 -59.67 -41.36
N ILE A 783 -79.03 -58.41 -41.59
CA ILE A 783 -79.91 -57.31 -41.96
C ILE A 783 -79.89 -57.19 -43.49
N VAL A 784 -81.05 -57.33 -44.13
CA VAL A 784 -81.21 -57.37 -45.59
C VAL A 784 -82.16 -56.25 -46.02
N PRO A 785 -81.66 -55.13 -46.56
CA PRO A 785 -82.50 -54.11 -47.20
C PRO A 785 -83.20 -54.70 -48.44
N LEU A 786 -84.50 -54.41 -48.61
CA LEU A 786 -85.30 -54.90 -49.74
C LEU A 786 -85.68 -53.75 -50.68
N GLU A 787 -85.12 -53.79 -51.87
CA GLU A 787 -85.40 -52.86 -52.97
C GLU A 787 -86.24 -53.56 -54.06
N ALA A 788 -87.09 -52.81 -54.76
CA ALA A 788 -88.12 -53.33 -55.67
C ALA A 788 -87.63 -54.10 -56.92
N SER A 789 -86.31 -54.17 -57.14
CA SER A 789 -85.66 -54.89 -58.25
C SER A 789 -84.67 -55.96 -57.77
N SER A 790 -84.64 -56.25 -56.48
CA SER A 790 -83.71 -57.17 -55.83
C SER A 790 -84.31 -58.57 -55.62
N GLU A 791 -83.45 -59.55 -55.35
CA GLU A 791 -83.87 -60.89 -54.92
C GLU A 791 -84.59 -60.79 -53.56
N ASP A 792 -85.73 -61.49 -53.43
CA ASP A 792 -86.50 -61.51 -52.17
C ASP A 792 -85.66 -62.09 -51.01
N ALA A 793 -86.00 -61.69 -49.79
CA ALA A 793 -85.33 -62.12 -48.56
C ALA A 793 -85.32 -63.65 -48.41
N GLU A 794 -86.28 -64.35 -49.00
CA GLU A 794 -86.31 -65.81 -49.09
C GLU A 794 -85.13 -66.37 -49.90
N GLY A 795 -84.80 -65.77 -51.05
CA GLY A 795 -83.62 -66.17 -51.84
C GLY A 795 -82.30 -65.89 -51.14
N VAL A 796 -82.22 -64.78 -50.39
CA VAL A 796 -81.08 -64.52 -49.50
C VAL A 796 -80.99 -65.57 -48.39
N CYS A 797 -82.12 -65.95 -47.78
CA CYS A 797 -82.17 -66.98 -46.74
C CYS A 797 -81.76 -68.37 -47.27
N GLU A 798 -82.27 -68.78 -48.43
CA GLU A 798 -81.87 -70.06 -49.07
C GLU A 798 -80.38 -70.07 -49.44
N ARG A 799 -79.83 -68.97 -49.99
CA ARG A 799 -78.39 -68.88 -50.25
C ARG A 799 -77.52 -68.94 -49.00
N LEU A 800 -78.01 -68.45 -47.85
CA LEU A 800 -77.30 -68.60 -46.59
C LEU A 800 -77.44 -70.02 -46.02
N LYS A 801 -78.52 -70.76 -46.32
CA LYS A 801 -78.66 -72.19 -45.96
C LYS A 801 -77.68 -73.08 -46.71
N THR A 802 -77.43 -72.85 -48.00
CA THR A 802 -76.47 -73.67 -48.78
C THR A 802 -75.05 -73.64 -48.22
N CYS A 803 -74.68 -72.62 -47.44
CA CYS A 803 -73.39 -72.55 -46.73
C CYS A 803 -73.16 -73.71 -45.74
N PHE A 804 -74.21 -74.44 -45.36
CA PHE A 804 -74.18 -75.60 -44.46
C PHE A 804 -74.40 -76.95 -45.17
N GLU A 805 -74.63 -76.98 -46.49
CA GLU A 805 -74.78 -78.23 -47.24
C GLU A 805 -73.45 -78.98 -47.39
N GLU A 806 -72.35 -78.26 -47.61
CA GLU A 806 -71.01 -78.82 -47.61
C GLU A 806 -70.48 -78.95 -46.18
N ALA A 807 -69.94 -80.12 -45.82
CA ALA A 807 -69.29 -80.31 -44.54
C ALA A 807 -68.08 -79.36 -44.35
N PHE A 808 -67.80 -79.03 -43.10
CA PHE A 808 -66.77 -78.09 -42.70
C PHE A 808 -65.44 -78.84 -42.48
N SER A 809 -64.47 -78.57 -43.35
CA SER A 809 -63.12 -79.13 -43.24
C SER A 809 -62.26 -78.21 -42.39
N ILE A 810 -61.94 -78.66 -41.17
CA ILE A 810 -61.20 -77.88 -40.17
C ILE A 810 -60.09 -78.76 -39.59
N GLU A 811 -58.83 -78.36 -39.81
CA GLU A 811 -57.63 -79.08 -39.36
C GLU A 811 -57.64 -80.58 -39.70
N GLY A 812 -58.15 -80.94 -40.88
CA GLY A 812 -58.24 -82.32 -41.37
C GLY A 812 -59.41 -83.14 -40.80
N ARG A 813 -60.30 -82.55 -40.01
CA ARG A 813 -61.57 -83.16 -39.58
C ARG A 813 -62.71 -82.64 -40.46
N ILE A 814 -63.69 -83.50 -40.71
CA ILE A 814 -64.91 -83.19 -41.45
C ILE A 814 -66.05 -83.10 -40.43
N ILE A 815 -66.59 -81.90 -40.23
CA ILE A 815 -67.73 -81.64 -39.35
C ILE A 815 -68.95 -81.38 -40.22
N THR A 816 -69.94 -82.27 -40.19
CA THR A 816 -71.24 -82.00 -40.83
C THR A 816 -72.01 -81.04 -39.92
N GLY A 817 -72.15 -79.79 -40.36
CA GLY A 817 -72.85 -78.74 -39.62
C GLY A 817 -74.28 -78.55 -40.11
N SER A 818 -75.17 -78.11 -39.23
CA SER A 818 -76.44 -77.51 -39.63
C SER A 818 -76.71 -76.22 -38.85
N ALA A 819 -77.64 -75.43 -39.37
CA ALA A 819 -78.15 -74.25 -38.68
C ALA A 819 -79.65 -74.13 -38.90
N SER A 820 -80.30 -73.53 -37.90
CA SER A 820 -81.70 -73.12 -37.90
C SER A 820 -81.80 -71.67 -38.35
N PHE A 821 -82.69 -71.39 -39.29
CA PHE A 821 -82.86 -70.07 -39.90
C PHE A 821 -84.29 -69.58 -39.70
N GLY A 822 -84.44 -68.34 -39.26
CA GLY A 822 -85.72 -67.65 -39.15
C GLY A 822 -85.70 -66.34 -39.89
N LEU A 823 -86.61 -66.19 -40.85
CA LEU A 823 -86.79 -64.98 -41.63
C LEU A 823 -87.99 -64.20 -41.08
N ALA A 824 -87.87 -62.87 -41.00
CA ALA A 824 -89.00 -61.98 -40.82
C ALA A 824 -88.86 -60.75 -41.74
N LYS A 825 -89.95 -60.36 -42.41
CA LYS A 825 -90.02 -59.22 -43.35
C LYS A 825 -90.83 -58.06 -42.73
N TYR A 826 -90.34 -56.83 -42.86
CA TYR A 826 -91.11 -55.62 -42.60
C TYR A 826 -91.87 -55.22 -43.86
N PRO A 827 -93.17 -54.86 -43.79
CA PRO A 827 -93.99 -54.72 -42.57
C PRO A 827 -94.73 -56.00 -42.14
N GLU A 828 -94.60 -57.11 -42.90
CA GLU A 828 -95.42 -58.33 -42.79
C GLU A 828 -95.39 -58.98 -41.39
N ASP A 829 -94.20 -59.13 -40.81
CA ASP A 829 -93.95 -59.83 -39.55
C ASP A 829 -93.73 -58.88 -38.34
N GLY A 830 -93.81 -57.57 -38.54
CA GLY A 830 -93.67 -56.59 -37.45
C GLY A 830 -93.28 -55.18 -37.91
N PHE A 831 -93.60 -54.19 -37.06
CA PHE A 831 -93.46 -52.75 -37.37
C PHE A 831 -92.31 -52.02 -36.59
N SER A 832 -91.46 -52.74 -35.85
CA SER A 832 -90.27 -52.16 -35.17
C SER A 832 -89.09 -53.13 -35.20
N ALA A 833 -87.88 -52.63 -34.92
CA ALA A 833 -86.67 -53.44 -34.84
C ALA A 833 -86.80 -54.62 -33.85
N GLU A 834 -87.38 -54.39 -32.67
CA GLU A 834 -87.61 -55.40 -31.64
C GLU A 834 -88.76 -56.34 -32.00
N ALA A 835 -89.79 -55.86 -32.73
CA ALA A 835 -90.84 -56.73 -33.24
C ALA A 835 -90.28 -57.68 -34.31
N LEU A 836 -89.60 -57.15 -35.32
CA LEU A 836 -89.04 -57.91 -36.43
C LEU A 836 -87.97 -58.91 -35.96
N LYS A 837 -87.10 -58.50 -35.02
CA LYS A 837 -86.09 -59.40 -34.42
C LYS A 837 -86.74 -60.54 -33.63
N ARG A 838 -87.82 -60.28 -32.88
CA ARG A 838 -88.57 -61.33 -32.15
C ARG A 838 -89.30 -62.28 -33.11
N SER A 839 -89.85 -61.77 -34.21
CA SER A 839 -90.50 -62.62 -35.22
C SER A 839 -89.49 -63.53 -35.92
N ALA A 840 -88.30 -63.01 -36.29
CA ALA A 840 -87.23 -63.81 -36.88
C ALA A 840 -86.71 -64.89 -35.91
N ASP A 841 -86.47 -64.53 -34.65
CA ASP A 841 -86.07 -65.47 -33.58
C ASP A 841 -87.14 -66.57 -33.36
N HIS A 842 -88.42 -66.19 -33.28
CA HIS A 842 -89.52 -67.15 -33.13
C HIS A 842 -89.66 -68.10 -34.35
N ALA A 843 -89.46 -67.58 -35.58
CA ALA A 843 -89.42 -68.40 -36.79
C ALA A 843 -88.24 -69.38 -36.79
N MET A 844 -87.06 -68.94 -36.36
CA MET A 844 -85.86 -69.78 -36.20
C MET A 844 -86.10 -70.89 -35.19
N TYR A 845 -86.64 -70.56 -34.03
CA TYR A 845 -86.94 -71.54 -32.97
C TYR A 845 -88.01 -72.56 -33.40
N GLY A 846 -88.98 -72.13 -34.22
CA GLY A 846 -89.95 -73.00 -34.89
C GLY A 846 -89.29 -74.00 -35.84
N ALA A 847 -88.34 -73.54 -36.67
CA ALA A 847 -87.55 -74.40 -37.55
C ALA A 847 -86.69 -75.40 -36.76
N LYS A 848 -86.04 -74.96 -35.67
CA LYS A 848 -85.24 -75.82 -34.80
C LYS A 848 -86.05 -76.97 -34.20
N ARG A 849 -87.25 -76.67 -33.69
CA ARG A 849 -88.18 -77.68 -33.15
C ARG A 849 -88.71 -78.67 -34.17
N SER A 850 -88.81 -78.31 -35.45
CA SER A 850 -89.32 -79.23 -36.48
C SER A 850 -88.29 -80.28 -36.92
N ARG A 851 -86.99 -79.99 -36.76
CA ARG A 851 -85.90 -80.97 -36.93
C ARG A 851 -85.70 -81.85 -35.69
N SER A 852 -85.77 -81.29 -34.49
CA SER A 852 -85.60 -82.02 -33.23
C SER A 852 -86.89 -82.70 -32.76
N GLY A 853 -87.27 -83.81 -33.41
CA GLY A 853 -88.40 -84.66 -32.98
C GLY A 853 -88.24 -85.27 -31.58
N PRO A 854 -89.34 -85.66 -30.90
CA PRO A 854 -89.32 -85.96 -29.47
C PRO A 854 -88.67 -87.30 -29.11
N THR A 855 -87.54 -87.26 -28.40
CA THR A 855 -86.91 -88.43 -27.78
C THR A 855 -87.78 -88.98 -26.63
N LEU A 856 -88.44 -90.11 -26.87
CA LEU A 856 -89.17 -90.88 -25.87
C LEU A 856 -88.19 -91.65 -24.95
N VAL A 857 -88.24 -91.38 -23.65
CA VAL A 857 -87.52 -92.17 -22.63
C VAL A 857 -88.45 -93.23 -22.04
N ARG A 858 -88.11 -94.52 -22.20
CA ARG A 858 -88.52 -95.62 -21.31
C ARG A 858 -87.76 -96.91 -21.65
N GLY A 859 -87.01 -97.45 -20.68
CA GLY A 859 -86.29 -98.73 -20.77
C GLY A 859 -84.80 -98.52 -20.86
#